data_AF-A0A4R1MQ65-F1
#
_entry.id   AF-A0A4R1MQ65-F1
#
_cell.length_a   1.000
_cell.length_b   1.000
_cell.length_c   1.000
_cell.angle_alpha   90.00
_cell.angle_beta   90.00
_cell.angle_gamma   90.00
#
_symmetry.space_group_name_H-M   'P 1'
#
loop_
_entity.id
_entity.type
_entity.pdbx_description
1 polymer ?
#
loop_
_entity_poly.entity_id
_entity_poly.type
_entity_poly.pdbx_seq_one_letter_code
_entity_poly.pdbx_strand_id
1 'polypeptide(L)'
;MNHSSTSSGTPSASAPASGSRFAPGRSRDIVCLGRLAVDLYAQQVGARLEDVSSFAKYLGGSSANIAFGCARLGLASSMLARVGNDHMGRFLTETLTREGCDVSHVRIDQERLTALVLLGLKDRDTFPLIFYRENCADMAVDEADFDEAFIASSKALLITGTHFSTEQVNRTSRRALDYARRNQVRTVLDIDYRPVLWGLTGKADGETRFVASEGVTAHLQRILPLIDLVIGTEEEFRIAGGKTELVDALAMVRAVTPATLVLKRGPLGCQIIDGQVPASLDDVPIHGGVEVEVLNVLGAGDAFASGFLSGWLRDQPLEACARAANASGALVVSRHGCAPAMPTPAELDYFLREAKADPQRMRRPDRDATLARLHRVSPARKQWDEVLGFAFDHRNQFFELAQQTGADEARIARLKGLFVEAVAQTESALGLQNRIGVLIDDRYGQDALNAATGRGWWIGRPVELPGSVPLVFDHGRSIGTTLIPWPQEHIVKCLVQFHPDEPIEQRLEQEAQLRALYDATQASGHELLLEVIPPKHAHLPQAPDTVYRALKRLYNIGIYPEWWKLEPMDAAQWRNVDALIAERDPYCRGVVLLGLSAAVEQLDEGFRAAAQSATCRGFTVGRTIFHEPSHAWLAGEIGDDELIARVRRTFETLIASWRATRGASAAQASAPNDVHQEQAA
;
A
#
# COMPACT_ATOMS: atom_id res chain seq x y z
N MET A 1 -6.21 76.64 -16.06
CA MET A 1 -6.30 75.58 -15.05
C MET A 1 -7.56 74.77 -15.33
N ASN A 2 -7.46 73.45 -15.17
CA ASN A 2 -8.43 72.38 -15.47
C ASN A 2 -8.45 71.84 -16.92
N HIS A 3 -7.56 70.87 -17.17
CA HIS A 3 -7.79 69.78 -18.11
C HIS A 3 -7.84 68.47 -17.30
N SER A 4 -8.95 67.75 -17.35
CA SER A 4 -9.07 66.37 -16.85
C SER A 4 -9.15 65.43 -18.04
N SER A 5 -8.11 64.61 -18.21
CA SER A 5 -7.97 63.59 -19.23
C SER A 5 -8.63 62.27 -18.82
N THR A 6 -9.34 61.68 -19.76
CA THR A 6 -9.87 60.32 -19.77
C THR A 6 -8.75 59.29 -19.98
N SER A 7 -8.69 58.24 -19.16
CA SER A 7 -7.93 57.02 -19.49
C SER A 7 -8.87 55.82 -19.67
N SER A 8 -8.69 55.15 -20.81
CA SER A 8 -9.38 53.97 -21.28
C SER A 8 -8.87 52.72 -20.58
N GLY A 9 -9.74 52.02 -19.86
CA GLY A 9 -9.46 50.67 -19.34
C GLY A 9 -9.57 49.63 -20.46
N THR A 10 -8.51 48.86 -20.65
CA THR A 10 -8.50 47.62 -21.45
C THR A 10 -9.41 46.58 -20.78
N PRO A 11 -10.30 45.89 -21.53
CA PRO A 11 -11.13 44.85 -20.94
C PRO A 11 -10.27 43.62 -20.60
N SER A 12 -10.30 43.26 -19.31
CA SER A 12 -9.88 41.96 -18.80
C SER A 12 -10.52 40.87 -19.66
N ALA A 13 -9.67 40.00 -20.23
CA ALA A 13 -10.11 38.81 -20.93
C ALA A 13 -10.90 37.92 -19.95
N SER A 14 -12.21 37.90 -20.13
CA SER A 14 -13.12 36.96 -19.48
C SER A 14 -12.66 35.53 -19.76
N ALA A 15 -12.39 34.76 -18.71
CA ALA A 15 -12.12 33.33 -18.82
C ALA A 15 -13.26 32.65 -19.61
N PRO A 16 -12.96 31.86 -20.65
CA PRO A 16 -14.01 31.11 -21.33
C PRO A 16 -14.57 30.07 -20.34
N ALA A 17 -15.90 30.01 -20.24
CA ALA A 17 -16.59 28.93 -19.55
C ALA A 17 -16.14 27.58 -20.16
N SER A 18 -15.27 26.85 -19.46
CA SER A 18 -14.53 25.74 -20.06
C SER A 18 -15.34 24.45 -20.02
N GLY A 19 -15.70 23.92 -21.20
CA GLY A 19 -16.02 22.50 -21.35
C GLY A 19 -14.82 21.63 -20.95
N SER A 20 -15.08 20.36 -20.60
CA SER A 20 -14.01 19.40 -20.27
C SER A 20 -13.01 19.26 -21.41
N ARG A 21 -11.72 19.08 -21.08
CA ARG A 21 -10.67 18.79 -22.08
C ARG A 21 -10.78 17.39 -22.71
N PHE A 22 -11.62 16.53 -22.13
CA PHE A 22 -11.82 15.14 -22.52
C PHE A 22 -13.22 14.92 -23.10
N ALA A 23 -13.32 14.00 -24.05
CA ALA A 23 -14.61 13.54 -24.54
C ALA A 23 -15.39 12.81 -23.42
N PRO A 24 -16.73 12.91 -23.39
CA PRO A 24 -17.56 12.30 -22.35
C PRO A 24 -17.66 10.78 -22.48
N GLY A 25 -18.17 10.11 -21.45
CA GLY A 25 -18.52 8.68 -21.50
C GLY A 25 -17.34 7.71 -21.42
N ARG A 26 -16.17 8.17 -20.94
CA ARG A 26 -14.98 7.32 -20.74
C ARG A 26 -15.08 6.59 -19.40
N SER A 27 -14.85 5.29 -19.39
CA SER A 27 -14.85 4.46 -18.18
C SER A 27 -13.49 4.45 -17.46
N ARG A 28 -12.42 4.86 -18.16
CA ARG A 28 -11.05 4.92 -17.63
C ARG A 28 -10.55 6.36 -17.67
N ASP A 29 -9.77 6.74 -16.66
CA ASP A 29 -9.08 8.02 -16.68
C ASP A 29 -7.84 7.93 -17.57
N ILE A 30 -7.04 6.86 -17.44
CA ILE A 30 -5.78 6.74 -18.18
C ILE A 30 -5.43 5.29 -18.49
N VAL A 31 -4.94 5.06 -19.71
CA VAL A 31 -4.23 3.82 -20.09
C VAL A 31 -2.74 4.15 -20.19
N CYS A 32 -1.91 3.44 -19.43
CA CYS A 32 -0.46 3.54 -19.51
C CYS A 32 0.09 2.37 -20.32
N LEU A 33 0.68 2.67 -21.48
CA LEU A 33 1.38 1.70 -22.31
C LEU A 33 2.87 1.80 -22.05
N GLY A 34 3.46 0.71 -21.58
CA GLY A 34 4.89 0.55 -21.68
C GLY A 34 5.50 -0.43 -20.68
N ARG A 35 6.62 -0.01 -20.08
CA ARG A 35 7.47 -0.87 -19.26
C ARG A 35 6.78 -1.29 -17.97
N LEU A 36 6.84 -2.59 -17.68
CA LEU A 36 6.42 -3.20 -16.43
C LEU A 36 7.49 -4.21 -16.01
N ALA A 37 8.22 -3.91 -14.94
CA ALA A 37 9.40 -4.65 -14.50
C ALA A 37 9.46 -4.73 -12.97
N VAL A 38 10.34 -5.59 -12.45
CA VAL A 38 10.69 -5.60 -11.02
C VAL A 38 11.96 -4.81 -10.80
N ASP A 39 11.91 -3.85 -9.90
CA ASP A 39 13.08 -3.14 -9.43
C ASP A 39 13.59 -3.75 -8.12
N LEU A 40 14.90 -4.02 -8.07
CA LEU A 40 15.61 -4.51 -6.90
C LEU A 40 16.55 -3.41 -6.41
N TYR A 41 16.11 -2.69 -5.37
CA TYR A 41 16.85 -1.58 -4.78
C TYR A 41 17.76 -2.07 -3.66
N ALA A 42 19.04 -1.71 -3.70
CA ALA A 42 20.01 -2.00 -2.65
C ALA A 42 19.54 -1.46 -1.29
N GLN A 43 19.56 -2.31 -0.25
CA GLN A 43 19.21 -1.85 1.11
C GLN A 43 20.39 -1.15 1.80
N GLN A 44 21.63 -1.48 1.44
CA GLN A 44 22.83 -0.87 2.00
C GLN A 44 23.21 0.42 1.24
N VAL A 45 22.67 1.55 1.68
CA VAL A 45 23.03 2.88 1.15
C VAL A 45 24.53 3.15 1.38
N GLY A 46 25.22 3.65 0.36
CA GLY A 46 26.68 3.91 0.40
C GLY A 46 27.53 2.80 -0.21
N ALA A 47 26.98 1.60 -0.39
CA ALA A 47 27.71 0.47 -0.95
C ALA A 47 27.95 0.63 -2.46
N ARG A 48 29.02 0.02 -2.98
CA ARG A 48 29.08 -0.25 -4.43
C ARG A 48 28.08 -1.35 -4.76
N LEU A 49 27.56 -1.38 -5.97
CA LEU A 49 26.53 -2.35 -6.35
C LEU A 49 27.02 -3.80 -6.20
N GLU A 50 28.32 -4.06 -6.39
CA GLU A 50 28.92 -5.39 -6.23
C GLU A 50 29.00 -5.85 -4.76
N ASP A 51 28.96 -4.92 -3.81
CA ASP A 51 29.05 -5.21 -2.36
C ASP A 51 27.66 -5.26 -1.69
N VAL A 52 26.58 -4.99 -2.44
CA VAL A 52 25.20 -5.05 -1.93
C VAL A 52 24.85 -6.51 -1.62
N SER A 53 24.43 -6.76 -0.37
CA SER A 53 24.10 -8.11 0.09
C SER A 53 22.60 -8.38 0.16
N SER A 54 21.76 -7.35 0.09
CA SER A 54 20.30 -7.51 0.06
C SER A 54 19.60 -6.42 -0.75
N PHE A 55 18.49 -6.79 -1.37
CA PHE A 55 17.68 -5.92 -2.21
C PHE A 55 16.24 -5.90 -1.73
N ALA A 56 15.65 -4.72 -1.67
CA ALA A 56 14.20 -4.55 -1.54
C ALA A 56 13.54 -4.67 -2.92
N LYS A 57 12.52 -5.51 -3.02
CA LYS A 57 11.79 -5.80 -4.26
C LYS A 57 10.57 -4.89 -4.40
N TYR A 58 10.51 -4.13 -5.49
CA TYR A 58 9.40 -3.24 -5.80
C TYR A 58 8.89 -3.41 -7.23
N LEU A 59 7.69 -2.91 -7.47
CA LEU A 59 7.21 -2.66 -8.83
C LEU A 59 8.02 -1.52 -9.45
N GLY A 60 8.40 -1.70 -10.72
CA GLY A 60 9.20 -0.77 -11.50
C GLY A 60 8.78 -0.68 -12.96
N GLY A 61 9.53 0.11 -13.72
CA GLY A 61 9.18 0.54 -15.07
C GLY A 61 8.36 1.83 -15.05
N SER A 62 8.81 2.85 -15.79
CA SER A 62 8.23 4.20 -15.72
C SER A 62 6.72 4.22 -15.98
N SER A 63 6.24 3.54 -17.03
CA SER A 63 4.81 3.47 -17.35
C SER A 63 3.99 2.82 -16.23
N ALA A 64 4.51 1.74 -15.63
CA ALA A 64 3.88 1.05 -14.51
C ALA A 64 3.90 1.89 -13.22
N ASN A 65 5.00 2.61 -12.94
CA ASN A 65 5.09 3.54 -11.82
C ASN A 65 4.05 4.65 -11.94
N ILE A 66 3.87 5.22 -13.14
CA ILE A 66 2.85 6.26 -13.37
C ILE A 66 1.43 5.68 -13.23
N ALA A 67 1.17 4.48 -13.77
CA ALA A 67 -0.12 3.80 -13.64
C ALA A 67 -0.48 3.53 -12.17
N PHE A 68 0.51 3.06 -11.41
CA PHE A 68 0.44 2.82 -9.97
C PHE A 68 0.13 4.11 -9.20
N GLY A 69 0.90 5.18 -9.45
CA GLY A 69 0.67 6.48 -8.80
C GLY A 69 -0.69 7.07 -9.12
N CYS A 70 -1.16 6.93 -10.36
CA CYS A 70 -2.50 7.35 -10.76
C CYS A 70 -3.58 6.57 -9.99
N ALA A 71 -3.48 5.25 -9.91
CA ALA A 71 -4.43 4.41 -9.16
C ALA A 71 -4.46 4.81 -7.68
N ARG A 72 -3.28 4.95 -7.06
CA ARG A 72 -3.12 5.35 -5.67
C ARG A 72 -3.70 6.73 -5.36
N LEU A 73 -3.63 7.66 -6.32
CA LEU A 73 -4.27 8.99 -6.24
C LEU A 73 -5.77 8.97 -6.63
N GLY A 74 -6.38 7.79 -6.74
CA GLY A 74 -7.81 7.59 -6.97
C GLY A 74 -8.28 7.82 -8.40
N LEU A 75 -7.40 7.64 -9.39
CA LEU A 75 -7.79 7.62 -10.82
C LEU A 75 -8.08 6.18 -11.26
N ALA A 76 -9.02 6.02 -12.20
CA ALA A 76 -9.24 4.76 -12.88
C ALA A 76 -8.13 4.53 -13.93
N SER A 77 -6.97 4.02 -13.49
CA SER A 77 -5.83 3.72 -14.35
C SER A 77 -5.84 2.28 -14.87
N SER A 78 -5.25 2.06 -16.04
CA SER A 78 -5.05 0.72 -16.61
C SER A 78 -3.64 0.56 -17.15
N MET A 79 -3.07 -0.63 -16.98
CA MET A 79 -1.76 -0.97 -17.52
C MET A 79 -1.91 -1.81 -18.79
N LEU A 80 -1.25 -1.39 -19.88
CA LEU A 80 -1.11 -2.12 -21.13
C LEU A 80 0.35 -2.54 -21.30
N ALA A 81 0.63 -3.83 -21.09
CA ALA A 81 1.98 -4.40 -21.10
C ALA A 81 1.93 -5.92 -21.28
N ARG A 82 3.11 -6.55 -21.20
CA ARG A 82 3.22 -7.99 -20.93
C ARG A 82 4.12 -8.24 -19.73
N VAL A 83 3.89 -9.37 -19.06
CA VAL A 83 4.78 -9.96 -18.05
C VAL A 83 5.00 -11.43 -18.37
N GLY A 84 6.08 -12.02 -17.85
CA GLY A 84 6.34 -13.44 -18.04
C GLY A 84 5.39 -14.31 -17.23
N ASN A 85 5.20 -15.56 -17.65
CA ASN A 85 4.53 -16.61 -16.85
C ASN A 85 5.42 -17.09 -15.69
N ASP A 86 5.77 -16.17 -14.80
CA ASP A 86 6.70 -16.40 -13.71
C ASP A 86 6.21 -15.72 -12.42
N HIS A 87 6.93 -15.96 -11.32
CA HIS A 87 6.58 -15.39 -10.01
C HIS A 87 6.66 -13.86 -9.98
N MET A 88 7.52 -13.26 -10.79
CA MET A 88 7.68 -11.80 -10.86
C MET A 88 6.52 -11.17 -11.63
N GLY A 89 6.04 -11.81 -12.70
CA GLY A 89 4.83 -11.38 -13.41
C GLY A 89 3.58 -11.42 -12.55
N ARG A 90 3.42 -12.48 -11.74
CA ARG A 90 2.35 -12.55 -10.72
C ARG A 90 2.49 -11.45 -9.67
N PHE A 91 3.69 -11.25 -9.13
CA PHE A 91 3.95 -10.16 -8.17
C PHE A 91 3.54 -8.78 -8.72
N LEU A 92 3.88 -8.47 -9.97
CA LEU A 92 3.57 -7.18 -10.60
C LEU A 92 2.06 -6.98 -10.81
N THR A 93 1.38 -8.00 -11.35
CA THR A 93 -0.08 -7.95 -11.59
C THR A 93 -0.88 -7.89 -10.29
N GLU A 94 -0.50 -8.66 -9.28
CA GLU A 94 -1.10 -8.60 -7.94
C GLU A 94 -0.86 -7.25 -7.25
N THR A 95 0.33 -6.67 -7.41
CA THR A 95 0.67 -5.35 -6.85
C THR A 95 -0.18 -4.25 -7.48
N LEU A 96 -0.27 -4.19 -8.81
CA LEU A 96 -1.13 -3.22 -9.51
C LEU A 96 -2.61 -3.39 -9.16
N THR A 97 -3.10 -4.63 -9.11
CA THR A 97 -4.49 -4.93 -8.75
C THR A 97 -4.81 -4.44 -7.33
N ARG A 98 -3.90 -4.63 -6.37
CA ARG A 98 -4.08 -4.20 -4.98
C ARG A 98 -4.22 -2.69 -4.83
N GLU A 99 -3.53 -1.92 -5.66
CA GLU A 99 -3.65 -0.46 -5.69
C GLU A 99 -4.88 0.03 -6.48
N GLY A 100 -5.61 -0.87 -7.14
CA GLY A 100 -6.79 -0.53 -7.95
C GLY A 100 -6.47 -0.20 -9.42
N CYS A 101 -5.28 -0.53 -9.92
CA CYS A 101 -4.97 -0.42 -11.35
C CYS A 101 -5.53 -1.63 -12.11
N ASP A 102 -6.22 -1.38 -13.22
CA ASP A 102 -6.76 -2.41 -14.10
C ASP A 102 -5.64 -3.10 -14.90
N VAL A 103 -5.50 -4.40 -14.67
CA VAL A 103 -4.49 -5.27 -15.32
C VAL A 103 -5.09 -6.19 -16.39
N SER A 104 -6.35 -5.99 -16.81
CA SER A 104 -7.02 -6.82 -17.81
C SER A 104 -6.30 -6.89 -19.16
N HIS A 105 -5.43 -5.91 -19.44
CA HIS A 105 -4.62 -5.81 -20.65
C HIS A 105 -3.11 -6.01 -20.38
N VAL A 106 -2.76 -6.60 -19.24
CA VAL A 106 -1.42 -7.14 -19.00
C VAL A 106 -1.41 -8.60 -19.47
N ARG A 107 -0.78 -8.88 -20.61
CA ARG A 107 -0.72 -10.25 -21.16
C ARG A 107 0.38 -11.06 -20.49
N ILE A 108 0.13 -12.36 -20.34
CA ILE A 108 1.11 -13.33 -19.85
C ILE A 108 1.86 -13.92 -21.05
N ASP A 109 3.15 -13.60 -21.15
CA ASP A 109 4.07 -14.16 -22.14
C ASP A 109 4.59 -15.53 -21.65
N GLN A 110 4.45 -16.55 -22.47
CA GLN A 110 4.88 -17.92 -22.15
C GLN A 110 6.34 -18.20 -22.50
N GLU A 111 6.97 -17.34 -23.30
CA GLU A 111 8.32 -17.53 -23.84
C GLU A 111 9.37 -16.68 -23.10
N ARG A 112 8.97 -15.51 -22.59
CA ARG A 112 9.88 -14.52 -22.01
C ARG A 112 9.65 -14.34 -20.52
N LEU A 113 10.74 -14.12 -19.80
CA LEU A 113 10.69 -13.74 -18.39
C LEU A 113 10.35 -12.26 -18.21
N THR A 114 9.79 -11.95 -17.05
CA THR A 114 9.59 -10.58 -16.56
C THR A 114 10.94 -9.87 -16.40
N ALA A 115 11.02 -8.61 -16.81
CA ALA A 115 12.24 -7.80 -16.71
C ALA A 115 12.63 -7.50 -15.26
N LEU A 116 13.93 -7.45 -15.00
CA LEU A 116 14.50 -7.05 -13.71
C LEU A 116 15.41 -5.84 -13.88
N VAL A 117 15.48 -5.00 -12.87
CA VAL A 117 16.44 -3.90 -12.77
C VAL A 117 17.15 -3.99 -11.42
N LEU A 118 18.48 -3.98 -11.42
CA LEU A 118 19.28 -3.84 -10.19
C LEU A 118 19.64 -2.36 -10.01
N LEU A 119 19.41 -1.82 -8.81
CA LEU A 119 19.64 -0.41 -8.51
C LEU A 119 20.46 -0.25 -7.23
N GLY A 120 21.56 0.48 -7.32
CA GLY A 120 22.38 0.91 -6.20
C GLY A 120 22.00 2.30 -5.71
N LEU A 121 22.22 2.55 -4.41
CA LEU A 121 22.08 3.84 -3.76
C LEU A 121 23.46 4.24 -3.21
N LYS A 122 24.34 4.79 -4.06
CA LYS A 122 25.73 5.05 -3.67
C LYS A 122 25.85 6.32 -2.83
N ASP A 123 25.22 7.39 -3.27
CA ASP A 123 25.11 8.66 -2.55
C ASP A 123 23.90 9.44 -3.08
N ARG A 124 23.86 10.76 -2.85
CA ARG A 124 22.73 11.62 -3.25
C ARG A 124 22.62 11.83 -4.75
N ASP A 125 23.72 11.61 -5.48
CA ASP A 125 23.85 11.96 -6.90
C ASP A 125 24.12 10.72 -7.78
N THR A 126 24.68 9.66 -7.20
CA THR A 126 25.16 8.46 -7.88
C THR A 126 24.24 7.27 -7.64
N PHE A 127 23.68 6.73 -8.73
CA PHE A 127 22.66 5.67 -8.70
C PHE A 127 22.98 4.62 -9.77
N PRO A 128 23.94 3.70 -9.50
CA PRO A 128 24.28 2.64 -10.45
C PRO A 128 23.04 1.79 -10.75
N LEU A 129 22.72 1.59 -12.02
CA LEU A 129 21.55 0.79 -12.39
C LEU A 129 21.80 -0.06 -13.62
N ILE A 130 21.31 -1.30 -13.59
CA ILE A 130 21.52 -2.31 -14.64
C ILE A 130 20.17 -2.90 -15.04
N PHE A 131 19.84 -2.80 -16.32
CA PHE A 131 18.61 -3.36 -16.89
C PHE A 131 18.85 -4.77 -17.41
N TYR A 132 18.29 -5.78 -16.74
CA TYR A 132 18.18 -7.14 -17.27
C TYR A 132 16.90 -7.23 -18.11
N ARG A 133 16.95 -6.67 -19.34
CA ARG A 133 15.75 -6.38 -20.16
C ARG A 133 15.88 -6.68 -21.67
N GLU A 134 16.92 -7.38 -22.13
CA GLU A 134 17.13 -7.56 -23.58
C GLU A 134 16.06 -8.41 -24.29
N ASN A 135 15.58 -9.49 -23.65
CA ASN A 135 14.55 -10.38 -24.18
C ASN A 135 13.46 -10.66 -23.12
N CYS A 136 12.86 -9.59 -22.61
CA CYS A 136 11.84 -9.67 -21.56
C CYS A 136 10.43 -9.45 -22.11
N ALA A 137 9.44 -9.94 -21.37
CA ALA A 137 8.04 -9.95 -21.80
C ALA A 137 7.54 -8.55 -22.22
N ASP A 138 7.86 -7.50 -21.46
CA ASP A 138 7.39 -6.14 -21.73
C ASP A 138 7.83 -5.59 -23.09
N MET A 139 8.98 -6.05 -23.62
CA MET A 139 9.45 -5.72 -24.97
C MET A 139 8.71 -6.44 -26.10
N ALA A 140 7.92 -7.47 -25.78
CA ALA A 140 7.18 -8.29 -26.75
C ALA A 140 5.71 -7.88 -26.89
N VAL A 141 5.28 -6.81 -26.21
CA VAL A 141 3.94 -6.24 -26.38
C VAL A 141 3.64 -5.91 -27.86
N ASP A 142 2.46 -6.26 -28.30
CA ASP A 142 2.08 -6.29 -29.71
C ASP A 142 0.73 -5.62 -29.96
N GLU A 143 0.49 -5.21 -31.21
CA GLU A 143 -0.77 -4.64 -31.68
C GLU A 143 -1.97 -5.58 -31.45
N ALA A 144 -1.74 -6.90 -31.38
CA ALA A 144 -2.79 -7.88 -31.09
C ALA A 144 -3.20 -7.96 -29.60
N ASP A 145 -2.48 -7.30 -28.69
CA ASP A 145 -2.75 -7.40 -27.25
C ASP A 145 -3.96 -6.56 -26.79
N PHE A 146 -4.37 -5.59 -27.60
CA PHE A 146 -5.45 -4.64 -27.35
C PHE A 146 -6.21 -4.31 -28.64
N ASP A 147 -7.41 -3.75 -28.49
CA ASP A 147 -8.22 -3.27 -29.60
C ASP A 147 -8.50 -1.76 -29.51
N GLU A 148 -9.13 -1.23 -30.55
CA GLU A 148 -9.48 0.19 -30.63
C GLU A 148 -10.48 0.61 -29.54
N ALA A 149 -11.42 -0.28 -29.19
CA ALA A 149 -12.45 -0.01 -28.19
C ALA A 149 -11.84 0.18 -26.78
N PHE A 150 -10.81 -0.60 -26.45
CA PHE A 150 -10.08 -0.46 -25.19
C PHE A 150 -9.42 0.92 -25.09
N ILE A 151 -8.66 1.35 -26.11
CA ILE A 151 -8.05 2.68 -26.12
C ILE A 151 -9.13 3.77 -26.07
N ALA A 152 -10.21 3.63 -26.85
CA ALA A 152 -11.34 4.54 -26.84
C ALA A 152 -12.07 4.61 -25.49
N SER A 153 -11.89 3.65 -24.59
CA SER A 153 -12.55 3.69 -23.27
C SER A 153 -11.92 4.68 -22.28
N SER A 154 -10.75 5.26 -22.58
CA SER A 154 -10.02 6.15 -21.68
C SER A 154 -10.11 7.64 -22.05
N LYS A 155 -9.93 8.51 -21.05
CA LYS A 155 -9.74 9.94 -21.28
C LYS A 155 -8.39 10.23 -21.91
N ALA A 156 -7.35 9.51 -21.47
CA ALA A 156 -6.00 9.66 -21.97
C ALA A 156 -5.26 8.32 -22.18
N LEU A 157 -4.29 8.35 -23.10
CA LEU A 157 -3.28 7.32 -23.33
C LEU A 157 -1.91 7.91 -23.02
N LEU A 158 -1.19 7.32 -22.08
CA LEU A 158 0.19 7.68 -21.75
C LEU A 158 1.16 6.63 -22.29
N ILE A 159 2.22 7.12 -22.92
CA ILE A 159 3.34 6.30 -23.41
C ILE A 159 4.64 6.93 -22.89
N THR A 160 5.58 6.11 -22.44
CA THR A 160 6.92 6.57 -22.08
C THR A 160 7.86 6.47 -23.28
N GLY A 161 8.81 7.39 -23.46
CA GLY A 161 9.65 7.45 -24.65
C GLY A 161 10.47 6.17 -24.91
N THR A 162 10.86 5.45 -23.85
CA THR A 162 11.46 4.10 -23.96
C THR A 162 10.65 3.12 -24.79
N HIS A 163 9.34 3.29 -24.88
CA HIS A 163 8.44 2.44 -25.64
C HIS A 163 8.35 2.80 -27.13
N PHE A 164 9.32 3.58 -27.61
CA PHE A 164 9.60 3.83 -29.03
C PHE A 164 11.03 3.42 -29.42
N SER A 165 11.80 2.80 -28.52
CA SER A 165 13.24 2.61 -28.72
C SER A 165 13.62 1.43 -29.63
N THR A 166 12.71 0.47 -29.84
CA THR A 166 12.89 -0.63 -30.80
C THR A 166 11.70 -0.75 -31.73
N GLU A 167 11.89 -1.44 -32.86
CA GLU A 167 10.88 -1.54 -33.90
C GLU A 167 9.54 -2.10 -33.40
N GLN A 168 9.58 -3.19 -32.62
CA GLN A 168 8.39 -3.84 -32.09
C GLN A 168 7.56 -2.89 -31.20
N VAL A 169 8.18 -2.30 -30.17
CA VAL A 169 7.45 -1.41 -29.25
C VAL A 169 7.03 -0.10 -29.93
N ASN A 170 7.83 0.44 -30.86
CA ASN A 170 7.46 1.60 -31.67
C ASN A 170 6.22 1.32 -32.53
N ARG A 171 6.15 0.16 -33.20
CA ARG A 171 4.97 -0.24 -33.99
C ARG A 171 3.72 -0.31 -33.11
N THR A 172 3.80 -1.01 -31.99
CA THR A 172 2.71 -1.15 -31.02
C THR A 172 2.24 0.20 -30.47
N SER A 173 3.17 1.07 -30.06
CA SER A 173 2.88 2.41 -29.55
C SER A 173 2.23 3.31 -30.62
N ARG A 174 2.68 3.22 -31.88
CA ARG A 174 2.07 3.97 -33.00
C ARG A 174 0.63 3.52 -33.29
N ARG A 175 0.33 2.22 -33.16
CA ARG A 175 -1.04 1.72 -33.29
C ARG A 175 -1.96 2.29 -32.20
N ALA A 176 -1.50 2.30 -30.96
CA ALA A 176 -2.26 2.87 -29.85
C ALA A 176 -2.53 4.38 -30.06
N LEU A 177 -1.53 5.14 -30.56
CA LEU A 177 -1.70 6.55 -30.91
C LEU A 177 -2.71 6.77 -32.06
N ASP A 178 -2.74 5.89 -33.06
CA ASP A 178 -3.71 5.94 -34.15
C ASP A 178 -5.15 5.72 -33.63
N TYR A 179 -5.37 4.69 -32.81
CA TYR A 179 -6.66 4.47 -32.14
C TYR A 179 -7.06 5.64 -31.24
N ALA A 180 -6.12 6.20 -30.47
CA ALA A 180 -6.39 7.36 -29.63
C ALA A 180 -6.90 8.56 -30.44
N ARG A 181 -6.23 8.87 -31.56
CA ARG A 181 -6.62 9.99 -32.44
C ARG A 181 -8.02 9.81 -33.03
N ARG A 182 -8.32 8.62 -33.58
CA ARG A 182 -9.62 8.31 -34.19
C ARG A 182 -10.77 8.48 -33.20
N ASN A 183 -10.48 8.28 -31.91
CA ASN A 183 -11.48 8.27 -30.86
C ASN A 183 -11.42 9.50 -29.96
N GLN A 184 -10.66 10.56 -30.26
CA GLN A 184 -10.56 11.75 -29.40
C GLN A 184 -10.09 11.45 -27.96
N VAL A 185 -9.19 10.48 -27.82
CA VAL A 185 -8.48 10.20 -26.57
C VAL A 185 -7.25 11.09 -26.53
N ARG A 186 -7.00 11.77 -25.40
CA ARG A 186 -5.83 12.62 -25.27
C ARG A 186 -4.55 11.80 -25.15
N THR A 187 -3.45 12.28 -25.71
CA THR A 187 -2.18 11.55 -25.71
C THR A 187 -1.13 12.25 -24.86
N VAL A 188 -0.45 11.49 -24.00
CA VAL A 188 0.58 11.96 -23.08
C VAL A 188 1.89 11.24 -23.39
N LEU A 189 2.98 12.00 -23.51
CA LEU A 189 4.33 11.48 -23.59
C LEU A 189 5.12 11.91 -22.35
N ASP A 190 5.55 10.96 -21.53
CA ASP A 190 6.73 11.19 -20.68
C ASP A 190 7.96 10.79 -21.49
N ILE A 191 8.87 11.74 -21.73
CA ILE A 191 9.99 11.51 -22.67
C ILE A 191 10.86 10.34 -22.21
N ASP A 192 10.99 10.10 -20.89
CA ASP A 192 11.66 8.93 -20.28
C ASP A 192 12.92 8.51 -21.07
N TYR A 193 13.87 9.42 -21.24
CA TYR A 193 15.04 9.17 -22.08
C TYR A 193 16.12 8.44 -21.28
N ARG A 194 16.58 7.30 -21.81
CA ARG A 194 17.69 6.52 -21.25
C ARG A 194 18.58 6.00 -22.37
N PRO A 195 19.78 6.58 -22.59
CA PRO A 195 20.71 6.20 -23.65
C PRO A 195 20.90 4.70 -23.86
N VAL A 196 21.04 3.92 -22.77
CA VAL A 196 21.23 2.46 -22.85
C VAL A 196 20.05 1.74 -23.49
N LEU A 197 18.82 2.20 -23.24
CA LEU A 197 17.60 1.60 -23.79
C LEU A 197 17.38 1.96 -25.26
N TRP A 198 18.14 2.93 -25.76
CA TRP A 198 18.24 3.33 -27.17
C TRP A 198 19.52 2.80 -27.83
N GLY A 199 20.30 1.95 -27.14
CA GLY A 199 21.52 1.35 -27.68
C GLY A 199 22.69 2.32 -27.88
N LEU A 200 22.69 3.46 -27.18
CA LEU A 200 23.72 4.49 -27.31
C LEU A 200 24.88 4.33 -26.33
N THR A 201 24.73 3.46 -25.32
CA THR A 201 25.76 3.13 -24.34
C THR A 201 25.85 1.60 -24.16
N GLY A 202 26.84 1.13 -23.40
CA GLY A 202 27.00 -0.29 -23.08
C GLY A 202 25.84 -0.82 -22.22
N LYS A 203 25.53 -2.11 -22.33
CA LYS A 203 24.37 -2.75 -21.66
C LYS A 203 24.33 -2.58 -20.12
N ALA A 204 25.50 -2.39 -19.48
CA ALA A 204 25.63 -2.18 -18.04
C ALA A 204 25.54 -0.71 -17.62
N ASP A 205 25.52 0.23 -18.55
CA ASP A 205 25.52 1.67 -18.29
C ASP A 205 24.10 2.24 -18.26
N GLY A 206 23.32 1.86 -17.24
CA GLY A 206 22.01 2.45 -17.00
C GLY A 206 22.05 3.81 -16.31
N GLU A 207 23.19 4.17 -15.72
CA GLU A 207 23.34 5.40 -14.93
C GLU A 207 23.40 6.65 -15.82
N THR A 208 24.02 6.56 -16.99
CA THR A 208 24.13 7.70 -17.92
C THR A 208 22.75 8.19 -18.35
N ARG A 209 22.43 9.45 -18.02
CA ARG A 209 21.11 10.07 -18.29
C ARG A 209 21.02 10.77 -19.64
N PHE A 210 22.14 11.15 -20.25
CA PHE A 210 22.14 11.90 -21.50
C PHE A 210 23.31 11.52 -22.41
N VAL A 211 22.96 11.23 -23.67
CA VAL A 211 23.87 11.14 -24.82
C VAL A 211 23.13 11.80 -25.98
N ALA A 212 23.75 12.74 -26.67
CA ALA A 212 23.13 13.34 -27.84
C ALA A 212 23.04 12.34 -29.01
N SER A 213 21.92 12.34 -29.74
CA SER A 213 21.75 11.48 -30.91
C SER A 213 20.75 12.09 -31.89
N GLU A 214 21.22 12.50 -33.07
CA GLU A 214 20.37 13.03 -34.13
C GLU A 214 19.29 12.03 -34.56
N GLY A 215 19.61 10.73 -34.53
CA GLY A 215 18.66 9.67 -34.85
C GLY A 215 17.51 9.58 -33.86
N VAL A 216 17.80 9.66 -32.56
CA VAL A 216 16.77 9.69 -31.50
C VAL A 216 15.96 10.98 -31.60
N THR A 217 16.61 12.13 -31.76
CA THR A 217 15.95 13.43 -31.96
C THR A 217 14.94 13.36 -33.10
N ALA A 218 15.39 12.94 -34.30
CA ALA A 218 14.52 12.85 -35.47
C ALA A 218 13.39 11.84 -35.27
N HIS A 219 13.64 10.77 -34.50
CA HIS A 219 12.60 9.80 -34.15
C HIS A 219 11.52 10.41 -33.24
N LEU A 220 11.92 11.09 -32.16
CA LEU A 220 11.01 11.78 -31.24
C LEU A 220 10.22 12.88 -31.95
N GLN A 221 10.85 13.67 -32.81
CA GLN A 221 10.19 14.73 -33.58
C GLN A 221 9.12 14.22 -34.56
N ARG A 222 9.18 12.94 -34.98
CA ARG A 222 8.10 12.29 -35.75
C ARG A 222 6.92 11.82 -34.88
N ILE A 223 7.10 11.74 -33.56
CA ILE A 223 6.07 11.30 -32.59
C ILE A 223 5.40 12.51 -31.95
N LEU A 224 6.14 13.56 -31.63
CA LEU A 224 5.64 14.77 -30.97
C LEU A 224 4.38 15.39 -31.59
N PRO A 225 4.16 15.41 -32.93
CA PRO A 225 2.91 15.91 -33.52
C PRO A 225 1.66 15.12 -33.13
N LEU A 226 1.83 13.91 -32.58
CA LEU A 226 0.77 12.98 -32.20
C LEU A 226 0.39 13.10 -30.71
N ILE A 227 1.02 14.03 -29.97
CA ILE A 227 0.94 14.15 -28.51
C ILE A 227 0.22 15.44 -28.12
N ASP A 228 -0.67 15.40 -27.11
CA ASP A 228 -1.35 16.57 -26.53
C ASP A 228 -0.60 17.15 -25.31
N LEU A 229 0.10 16.31 -24.55
CA LEU A 229 0.83 16.70 -23.32
C LEU A 229 2.21 16.03 -23.29
N VAL A 230 3.29 16.82 -23.20
CA VAL A 230 4.66 16.32 -23.13
C VAL A 230 5.26 16.66 -21.78
N ILE A 231 5.75 15.67 -21.05
CA ILE A 231 6.41 15.80 -19.75
C ILE A 231 7.88 15.41 -19.91
N GLY A 232 8.80 16.25 -19.42
CA GLY A 232 10.24 16.00 -19.59
C GLY A 232 11.12 16.81 -18.65
N THR A 233 12.31 16.30 -18.33
CA THR A 233 13.40 17.09 -17.71
C THR A 233 14.08 17.98 -18.74
N GLU A 234 15.01 18.81 -18.29
CA GLU A 234 15.82 19.63 -19.19
C GLU A 234 16.59 18.79 -20.22
N GLU A 235 17.23 17.71 -19.79
CA GLU A 235 17.96 16.77 -20.66
C GLU A 235 17.03 16.09 -21.67
N GLU A 236 15.84 15.72 -21.22
CA GLU A 236 14.81 15.07 -22.04
C GLU A 236 14.27 16.02 -23.12
N PHE A 237 14.07 17.30 -22.81
CA PHE A 237 13.72 18.28 -23.84
C PHE A 237 14.89 18.61 -24.77
N ARG A 238 16.15 18.61 -24.28
CA ARG A 238 17.35 18.76 -25.13
C ARG A 238 17.45 17.66 -26.19
N ILE A 239 17.23 16.39 -25.82
CA ILE A 239 17.24 15.29 -26.81
C ILE A 239 16.03 15.37 -27.75
N ALA A 240 14.83 15.74 -27.26
CA ALA A 240 13.66 15.88 -28.13
C ALA A 240 13.79 17.05 -29.14
N GLY A 241 14.44 18.15 -28.74
CA GLY A 241 14.68 19.32 -29.58
C GLY A 241 15.95 19.24 -30.44
N GLY A 242 16.91 18.40 -30.06
CA GLY A 242 18.21 18.30 -30.75
C GLY A 242 19.10 19.52 -30.58
N LYS A 243 18.98 20.22 -29.44
CA LYS A 243 19.76 21.43 -29.13
C LYS A 243 20.32 21.33 -27.71
N THR A 244 21.50 21.94 -27.51
CA THR A 244 22.15 22.01 -26.20
C THR A 244 21.46 23.04 -25.31
N GLU A 245 21.18 24.22 -25.86
CA GLU A 245 20.44 25.27 -25.17
C GLU A 245 18.96 24.89 -25.02
N LEU A 246 18.46 24.98 -23.79
CA LEU A 246 17.13 24.46 -23.45
C LEU A 246 16.00 25.24 -24.13
N VAL A 247 16.10 26.57 -24.20
CA VAL A 247 15.11 27.42 -24.89
C VAL A 247 15.02 27.04 -26.37
N ASP A 248 16.18 26.87 -27.03
CA ASP A 248 16.23 26.46 -28.43
C ASP A 248 15.66 25.04 -28.62
N ALA A 249 15.95 24.12 -27.70
CA ALA A 249 15.41 22.77 -27.74
C ALA A 249 13.88 22.77 -27.63
N LEU A 250 13.34 23.56 -26.69
CA LEU A 250 11.90 23.76 -26.53
C LEU A 250 11.28 24.41 -27.77
N ALA A 251 11.96 25.39 -28.39
CA ALA A 251 11.51 26.01 -29.63
C ALA A 251 11.44 24.99 -30.78
N MET A 252 12.43 24.10 -30.91
CA MET A 252 12.43 23.01 -31.89
C MET A 252 11.30 22.00 -31.63
N VAL A 253 11.04 21.67 -30.37
CA VAL A 253 9.90 20.83 -29.97
C VAL A 253 8.58 21.51 -30.35
N ARG A 254 8.39 22.77 -29.98
CA ARG A 254 7.20 23.56 -30.30
C ARG A 254 6.97 23.71 -31.80
N ALA A 255 8.02 23.76 -32.62
CA ALA A 255 7.91 23.84 -34.07
C ALA A 255 7.21 22.62 -34.70
N VAL A 256 7.18 21.47 -34.00
CA VAL A 256 6.56 20.23 -34.51
C VAL A 256 5.32 19.79 -33.74
N THR A 257 5.00 20.41 -32.59
CA THR A 257 3.82 20.03 -31.80
C THR A 257 3.13 21.22 -31.13
N PRO A 258 1.78 21.24 -31.08
CA PRO A 258 1.01 22.18 -30.27
C PRO A 258 0.83 21.73 -28.82
N ALA A 259 1.41 20.59 -28.41
CA ALA A 259 1.24 20.03 -27.06
C ALA A 259 1.55 21.01 -25.92
N THR A 260 0.87 20.87 -24.78
CA THR A 260 1.31 21.50 -23.54
C THR A 260 2.64 20.87 -23.12
N LEU A 261 3.68 21.68 -22.87
CA LEU A 261 4.98 21.20 -22.43
C LEU A 261 5.14 21.40 -20.93
N VAL A 262 5.41 20.33 -20.19
CA VAL A 262 5.65 20.36 -18.74
C VAL A 262 7.12 20.04 -18.47
N LEU A 263 7.87 21.09 -18.15
CA LEU A 263 9.30 21.05 -17.91
C LEU A 263 9.60 20.84 -16.43
N LYS A 264 10.16 19.67 -16.10
CA LYS A 264 10.64 19.31 -14.76
C LYS A 264 11.99 20.02 -14.51
N ARG A 265 12.07 20.86 -13.48
CA ARG A 265 13.26 21.66 -13.08
C ARG A 265 13.87 21.20 -11.75
N GLY A 266 13.70 19.93 -11.41
CA GLY A 266 14.22 19.33 -10.17
C GLY A 266 13.76 20.10 -8.92
N PRO A 267 14.68 20.58 -8.06
CA PRO A 267 14.33 21.29 -6.82
C PRO A 267 13.63 22.64 -7.06
N LEU A 268 13.74 23.23 -8.26
CA LEU A 268 13.02 24.47 -8.61
C LEU A 268 11.52 24.22 -8.87
N GLY A 269 11.09 22.97 -8.95
CA GLY A 269 9.72 22.58 -9.29
C GLY A 269 9.54 22.37 -10.79
N CYS A 270 8.56 23.03 -11.41
CA CYS A 270 8.29 22.88 -12.83
C CYS A 270 7.78 24.15 -13.50
N GLN A 271 7.90 24.19 -14.82
CA GLN A 271 7.34 25.23 -15.68
C GLN A 271 6.40 24.60 -16.72
N ILE A 272 5.31 25.28 -17.05
CA ILE A 272 4.31 24.79 -18.00
C ILE A 272 4.20 25.77 -19.17
N ILE A 273 4.37 25.27 -20.39
CA ILE A 273 4.34 26.04 -21.63
C ILE A 273 3.22 25.49 -22.50
N ASP A 274 2.05 26.12 -22.40
CA ASP A 274 0.87 25.74 -23.21
C ASP A 274 0.90 26.36 -24.61
N GLY A 275 1.47 27.56 -24.73
CA GLY A 275 1.55 28.33 -25.97
C GLY A 275 2.95 28.41 -26.56
N GLN A 276 3.26 29.57 -27.13
CA GLN A 276 4.58 29.88 -27.69
C GLN A 276 5.67 29.74 -26.62
N VAL A 277 6.84 29.25 -27.04
CA VAL A 277 8.03 29.22 -26.19
C VAL A 277 8.60 30.64 -26.14
N PRO A 278 8.75 31.24 -24.94
CA PRO A 278 9.31 32.59 -24.83
C PRO A 278 10.81 32.61 -25.14
N ALA A 279 11.34 33.81 -25.36
CA ALA A 279 12.77 34.01 -25.60
C ALA A 279 13.62 33.71 -24.35
N SER A 280 13.06 33.88 -23.16
CA SER A 280 13.68 33.46 -21.89
C SER A 280 12.73 32.57 -21.09
N LEU A 281 13.26 31.52 -20.47
CA LEU A 281 12.47 30.70 -19.54
C LEU A 281 12.12 31.45 -18.25
N ASP A 282 12.80 32.54 -17.92
CA ASP A 282 12.45 33.38 -16.77
C ASP A 282 11.08 34.06 -16.95
N ASP A 283 10.59 34.17 -18.19
CA ASP A 283 9.27 34.70 -18.51
C ASP A 283 8.14 33.66 -18.29
N VAL A 284 8.48 32.40 -18.03
CA VAL A 284 7.51 31.33 -17.70
C VAL A 284 7.42 31.18 -16.19
N PRO A 285 6.22 31.31 -15.57
CA PRO A 285 6.06 31.12 -14.14
C PRO A 285 6.63 29.79 -13.65
N ILE A 286 7.50 29.86 -12.64
CA ILE A 286 7.97 28.68 -11.92
C ILE A 286 6.90 28.29 -10.90
N HIS A 287 6.37 27.08 -11.05
CA HIS A 287 5.57 26.45 -10.01
C HIS A 287 6.53 25.73 -9.07
N GLY A 288 6.81 26.37 -7.92
CA GLY A 288 7.72 25.83 -6.91
C GLY A 288 7.21 24.54 -6.26
N GLY A 289 8.15 23.72 -5.78
CA GLY A 289 7.88 22.53 -4.98
C GLY A 289 8.11 22.74 -3.49
N VAL A 290 7.86 21.70 -2.70
CA VAL A 290 8.28 21.65 -1.30
C VAL A 290 9.72 21.14 -1.26
N GLU A 291 10.62 21.95 -0.70
CA GLU A 291 12.02 21.56 -0.53
C GLU A 291 12.12 20.43 0.51
N VAL A 292 12.78 19.33 0.16
CA VAL A 292 12.98 18.16 1.03
C VAL A 292 14.42 17.68 0.97
N GLU A 293 14.88 17.01 2.02
CA GLU A 293 16.14 16.26 1.97
C GLU A 293 15.97 14.99 1.14
N VAL A 294 16.87 14.85 0.16
CA VAL A 294 16.86 13.73 -0.79
C VAL A 294 17.52 12.51 -0.17
N LEU A 295 16.83 11.38 -0.25
CA LEU A 295 17.34 10.03 -0.03
C LEU A 295 17.61 9.32 -1.36
N ASN A 296 16.65 9.36 -2.29
CA ASN A 296 16.73 8.65 -3.57
C ASN A 296 16.01 9.43 -4.67
N VAL A 297 16.70 9.80 -5.76
CA VAL A 297 16.06 10.57 -6.85
C VAL A 297 15.29 9.70 -7.86
N LEU A 298 15.45 8.38 -7.80
CA LEU A 298 14.80 7.44 -8.71
C LEU A 298 13.29 7.44 -8.48
N GLY A 299 12.52 7.55 -9.56
CA GLY A 299 11.06 7.57 -9.49
C GLY A 299 10.42 8.94 -9.26
N ALA A 300 11.20 9.98 -8.98
CA ALA A 300 10.69 11.34 -8.79
C ALA A 300 9.89 11.84 -10.00
N GLY A 301 10.35 11.52 -11.22
CA GLY A 301 9.68 11.86 -12.47
C GLY A 301 8.34 11.16 -12.64
N ASP A 302 8.26 9.87 -12.31
CA ASP A 302 7.03 9.08 -12.41
C ASP A 302 5.98 9.54 -11.37
N ALA A 303 6.44 9.88 -10.17
CA ALA A 303 5.62 10.45 -9.11
C ALA A 303 5.12 11.85 -9.47
N PHE A 304 5.99 12.68 -10.07
CA PHE A 304 5.61 13.97 -10.61
C PHE A 304 4.54 13.83 -11.69
N ALA A 305 4.74 12.92 -12.66
CA ALA A 305 3.80 12.70 -13.75
C ALA A 305 2.44 12.23 -13.23
N SER A 306 2.38 11.24 -12.33
CA SER A 306 1.13 10.79 -11.72
C SER A 306 0.45 11.89 -10.90
N GLY A 307 1.21 12.68 -10.13
CA GLY A 307 0.70 13.85 -9.41
C GLY A 307 0.10 14.91 -10.34
N PHE A 308 0.77 15.22 -11.45
CA PHE A 308 0.27 16.15 -12.48
C PHE A 308 -1.03 15.63 -13.11
N LEU A 309 -1.03 14.35 -13.50
CA LEU A 309 -2.16 13.69 -14.16
C LEU A 309 -3.36 13.56 -13.23
N SER A 310 -3.15 13.45 -11.91
CA SER A 310 -4.23 13.42 -10.92
C SER A 310 -5.11 14.68 -10.95
N GLY A 311 -4.51 15.85 -11.18
CA GLY A 311 -5.24 17.10 -11.40
C GLY A 311 -5.72 17.22 -12.85
N TRP A 312 -4.84 16.89 -13.80
CA TRP A 312 -5.10 17.12 -15.22
C TRP A 312 -6.27 16.27 -15.74
N LEU A 313 -6.43 15.03 -15.29
CA LEU A 313 -7.54 14.13 -15.67
C LEU A 313 -8.88 14.48 -15.00
N ARG A 314 -8.85 15.41 -14.03
CA ARG A 314 -10.02 15.95 -13.31
C ARG A 314 -10.34 17.40 -13.68
N ASP A 315 -9.88 17.82 -14.86
CA ASP A 315 -10.07 19.18 -15.37
C ASP A 315 -9.55 20.31 -14.45
N GLN A 316 -8.64 20.03 -13.53
CA GLN A 316 -8.08 21.05 -12.63
C GLN A 316 -7.24 22.08 -13.40
N PRO A 317 -7.07 23.31 -12.86
CA PRO A 317 -6.12 24.30 -13.38
C PRO A 317 -4.68 23.77 -13.35
N LEU A 318 -3.88 24.16 -14.35
CA LEU A 318 -2.49 23.71 -14.51
C LEU A 318 -1.61 23.97 -13.28
N GLU A 319 -1.85 25.07 -12.56
CA GLU A 319 -1.15 25.38 -11.30
C GLU A 319 -1.44 24.35 -10.20
N ALA A 320 -2.68 23.85 -10.11
CA ALA A 320 -3.04 22.79 -9.16
C ALA A 320 -2.40 21.46 -9.56
N CYS A 321 -2.34 21.16 -10.86
CA CYS A 321 -1.62 20.00 -11.38
C CYS A 321 -0.14 20.06 -11.01
N ALA A 322 0.53 21.22 -11.22
CA ALA A 322 1.94 21.42 -10.87
C ALA A 322 2.19 21.25 -9.36
N ARG A 323 1.32 21.78 -8.51
CA ARG A 323 1.45 21.66 -7.06
C ARG A 323 1.38 20.19 -6.60
N ALA A 324 0.43 19.42 -7.12
CA ALA A 324 0.32 17.99 -6.83
C ALA A 324 1.54 17.21 -7.37
N ALA A 325 1.99 17.56 -8.58
CA ALA A 325 3.16 16.96 -9.22
C ALA A 325 4.44 17.15 -8.40
N ASN A 326 4.75 18.41 -8.04
CA ASN A 326 5.94 18.75 -7.25
C ASN A 326 5.93 18.08 -5.88
N ALA A 327 4.79 18.08 -5.19
CA ALA A 327 4.67 17.46 -3.88
C ALA A 327 4.79 15.94 -3.93
N SER A 328 4.26 15.29 -4.98
CA SER A 328 4.41 13.85 -5.19
C SER A 328 5.87 13.47 -5.46
N GLY A 329 6.56 14.24 -6.30
CA GLY A 329 8.00 14.10 -6.53
C GLY A 329 8.81 14.28 -5.24
N ALA A 330 8.53 15.32 -4.45
CA ALA A 330 9.19 15.60 -3.18
C ALA A 330 9.03 14.45 -2.17
N LEU A 331 7.82 13.91 -2.01
CA LEU A 331 7.60 12.78 -1.11
C LEU A 331 8.37 11.53 -1.55
N VAL A 332 8.39 11.21 -2.84
CA VAL A 332 9.14 10.04 -3.34
C VAL A 332 10.64 10.20 -3.12
N VAL A 333 11.22 11.38 -3.37
CA VAL A 333 12.68 11.53 -3.21
C VAL A 333 13.16 11.44 -1.76
N SER A 334 12.26 11.61 -0.80
CA SER A 334 12.56 11.46 0.63
C SER A 334 12.55 10.01 1.13
N ARG A 335 12.17 9.05 0.28
CA ARG A 335 11.93 7.64 0.64
C ARG A 335 12.77 6.69 -0.23
N HIS A 336 12.82 5.42 0.19
CA HIS A 336 13.73 4.43 -0.41
C HIS A 336 13.27 3.93 -1.79
N GLY A 337 11.99 3.60 -1.97
CA GLY A 337 11.45 3.04 -3.22
C GLY A 337 10.77 4.08 -4.13
N CYS A 338 10.48 3.72 -5.38
CA CYS A 338 9.68 4.54 -6.30
C CYS A 338 8.16 4.35 -6.07
N ALA A 339 7.56 3.34 -6.72
CA ALA A 339 6.13 3.06 -6.66
C ALA A 339 5.59 3.02 -5.21
N PRO A 340 6.12 2.21 -4.28
CA PRO A 340 5.56 2.14 -2.93
C PRO A 340 5.65 3.46 -2.17
N ALA A 341 6.54 4.39 -2.53
CA ALA A 341 6.69 5.69 -1.86
C ALA A 341 5.70 6.76 -2.34
N MET A 342 5.01 6.53 -3.46
CA MET A 342 4.07 7.48 -4.03
C MET A 342 2.93 7.77 -3.05
N PRO A 343 2.47 9.04 -2.94
CA PRO A 343 1.50 9.42 -1.93
C PRO A 343 0.07 9.00 -2.27
N THR A 344 -0.70 8.78 -1.23
CA THR A 344 -2.17 8.79 -1.28
C THR A 344 -2.73 10.21 -1.24
N PRO A 345 -4.03 10.44 -1.55
CA PRO A 345 -4.66 11.75 -1.39
C PRO A 345 -4.55 12.31 0.04
N ALA A 346 -4.68 11.45 1.05
CA ALA A 346 -4.57 11.85 2.47
C ALA A 346 -3.16 12.31 2.83
N GLU A 347 -2.13 11.62 2.36
CA GLU A 347 -0.72 12.05 2.53
C GLU A 347 -0.45 13.36 1.81
N LEU A 348 -0.92 13.48 0.56
CA LEU A 348 -0.66 14.67 -0.27
C LEU A 348 -1.31 15.92 0.34
N ASP A 349 -2.56 15.81 0.79
CA ASP A 349 -3.27 16.90 1.47
C ASP A 349 -2.57 17.31 2.77
N TYR A 350 -2.23 16.33 3.63
CA TYR A 350 -1.50 16.59 4.87
C TYR A 350 -0.15 17.26 4.58
N PHE A 351 0.65 16.72 3.65
CA PHE A 351 1.97 17.25 3.33
C PHE A 351 1.89 18.69 2.81
N LEU A 352 0.97 18.99 1.88
CA LEU A 352 0.80 20.34 1.35
C LEU A 352 0.33 21.33 2.42
N ARG A 353 -0.61 20.94 3.27
CA ARG A 353 -1.13 21.77 4.36
C ARG A 353 -0.05 22.08 5.38
N GLU A 354 0.72 21.07 5.79
CA GLU A 354 1.80 21.22 6.75
C GLU A 354 3.01 21.95 6.17
N ALA A 355 3.35 21.74 4.90
CA ALA A 355 4.45 22.44 4.24
C ALA A 355 4.16 23.94 4.10
N LYS A 356 2.88 24.31 4.00
CA LYS A 356 2.45 25.71 4.04
C LYS A 356 2.54 26.31 5.44
N ALA A 357 2.25 25.53 6.48
CA ALA A 357 2.24 25.99 7.87
C ALA A 357 3.67 26.05 8.47
N ASP A 358 4.48 25.02 8.22
CA ASP A 358 5.86 24.89 8.69
C ASP A 358 6.73 24.22 7.61
N PRO A 359 7.26 25.02 6.66
CA PRO A 359 8.11 24.49 5.59
C PRO A 359 9.38 23.81 6.10
N GLN A 360 9.96 24.28 7.22
CA GLN A 360 11.21 23.74 7.75
C GLN A 360 11.02 22.33 8.29
N ARG A 361 9.91 22.08 9.00
CA ARG A 361 9.51 20.74 9.45
C ARG A 361 9.31 19.79 8.29
N MET A 362 8.68 20.26 7.20
CA MET A 362 8.43 19.45 6.01
C MET A 362 9.64 19.26 5.09
N ARG A 363 10.83 19.76 5.44
CA ARG A 363 12.08 19.35 4.76
C ARG A 363 12.48 17.91 5.06
N ARG A 364 11.99 17.35 6.18
CA ARG A 364 12.21 15.96 6.61
C ARG A 364 10.89 15.21 6.75
N PRO A 365 10.13 15.00 5.66
CA PRO A 365 8.86 14.28 5.73
C PRO A 365 9.05 12.83 6.21
N ASP A 366 10.25 12.27 6.06
CA ASP A 366 10.67 10.97 6.60
C ASP A 366 10.65 10.91 8.14
N ARG A 367 10.70 12.06 8.82
CA ARG A 367 10.66 12.17 10.30
C ARG A 367 9.29 12.54 10.85
N ASP A 368 8.31 12.79 9.99
CA ASP A 368 6.95 13.14 10.42
C ASP A 368 6.15 11.86 10.69
N ALA A 369 5.80 11.65 11.97
CA ALA A 369 5.08 10.44 12.40
C ALA A 369 3.68 10.32 11.76
N THR A 370 3.01 11.43 11.46
CA THR A 370 1.69 11.41 10.83
C THR A 370 1.78 11.03 9.36
N LEU A 371 2.75 11.55 8.60
CA LEU A 371 3.02 11.15 7.23
C LEU A 371 3.45 9.69 7.15
N ALA A 372 4.34 9.24 8.04
CA ALA A 372 4.74 7.84 8.12
C ALA A 372 3.53 6.94 8.39
N ARG A 373 2.63 7.36 9.29
CA ARG A 373 1.39 6.65 9.56
C ARG A 373 0.47 6.62 8.33
N LEU A 374 0.12 7.78 7.78
CA LEU A 374 -0.76 7.89 6.61
C LEU A 374 -0.23 7.03 5.47
N HIS A 375 1.06 7.12 5.15
CA HIS A 375 1.72 6.30 4.13
C HIS A 375 1.43 4.81 4.24
N ARG A 376 1.40 4.30 5.46
CA ARG A 376 1.16 2.91 5.74
C ARG A 376 -0.32 2.54 5.67
N VAL A 377 -1.21 3.41 6.14
CA VAL A 377 -2.60 3.03 6.47
C VAL A 377 -3.66 3.57 5.51
N SER A 378 -3.36 4.63 4.77
CA SER A 378 -4.29 5.23 3.79
C SER A 378 -4.31 4.56 2.42
N PRO A 379 -3.31 3.77 1.96
CA PRO A 379 -3.47 2.98 0.75
C PRO A 379 -4.62 1.98 0.84
N ALA A 380 -5.10 1.51 -0.31
CA ALA A 380 -6.10 0.46 -0.35
C ALA A 380 -5.57 -0.82 0.32
N ARG A 381 -6.36 -1.36 1.25
CA ARG A 381 -6.00 -2.53 2.06
C ARG A 381 -7.07 -3.61 1.89
N LYS A 382 -6.67 -4.88 2.03
CA LYS A 382 -7.63 -5.99 2.13
C LYS A 382 -8.65 -5.66 3.23
N GLN A 383 -9.93 -5.70 2.88
CA GLN A 383 -11.02 -5.50 3.82
C GLN A 383 -11.29 -6.80 4.58
N TRP A 384 -11.52 -6.67 5.88
CA TRP A 384 -11.80 -7.78 6.78
C TRP A 384 -13.12 -7.51 7.50
N ASP A 385 -14.22 -7.89 6.87
CA ASP A 385 -15.56 -7.72 7.44
C ASP A 385 -15.80 -8.65 8.62
N GLU A 386 -15.16 -9.82 8.60
CA GLU A 386 -15.28 -10.87 9.60
C GLU A 386 -13.95 -11.60 9.80
N VAL A 387 -13.56 -11.88 11.05
CA VAL A 387 -12.38 -12.70 11.40
C VAL A 387 -12.80 -13.82 12.35
N LEU A 388 -12.88 -15.04 11.83
CA LEU A 388 -13.25 -16.25 12.54
C LEU A 388 -11.98 -17.01 12.91
N GLY A 389 -11.48 -16.75 14.11
CA GLY A 389 -10.13 -17.11 14.52
C GLY A 389 -10.05 -18.36 15.40
N PHE A 390 -9.19 -19.31 15.03
CA PHE A 390 -8.75 -20.39 15.90
C PHE A 390 -7.32 -20.12 16.41
N ALA A 391 -7.19 -19.90 17.72
CA ALA A 391 -5.93 -19.55 18.37
C ALA A 391 -5.24 -20.76 19.02
N PHE A 392 -4.14 -21.22 18.44
CA PHE A 392 -3.30 -22.30 18.99
C PHE A 392 -1.83 -21.89 19.10
N ASP A 393 -1.59 -20.58 19.30
CA ASP A 393 -0.29 -19.94 19.58
C ASP A 393 0.25 -20.20 21.00
N HIS A 394 -0.44 -21.05 21.74
CA HIS A 394 -0.10 -21.40 23.12
C HIS A 394 1.19 -22.23 23.11
N ARG A 395 2.08 -21.99 24.08
CA ARG A 395 3.36 -22.71 24.21
C ARG A 395 3.34 -23.57 25.48
N ASN A 396 3.27 -22.92 26.64
CA ASN A 396 3.26 -23.59 27.94
C ASN A 396 2.12 -24.60 28.06
N GLN A 397 0.92 -24.28 27.59
CA GLN A 397 -0.24 -25.16 27.74
C GLN A 397 -0.12 -26.45 26.91
N PHE A 398 0.48 -26.40 25.72
CA PHE A 398 0.73 -27.63 24.94
C PHE A 398 1.87 -28.45 25.54
N PHE A 399 2.91 -27.78 26.06
CA PHE A 399 3.97 -28.45 26.82
C PHE A 399 3.41 -29.16 28.07
N GLU A 400 2.55 -28.49 28.84
CA GLU A 400 1.86 -29.07 30.00
C GLU A 400 1.01 -30.28 29.61
N LEU A 401 0.25 -30.21 28.51
CA LEU A 401 -0.53 -31.36 28.00
C LEU A 401 0.36 -32.55 27.61
N ALA A 402 1.50 -32.30 26.96
CA ALA A 402 2.47 -33.34 26.63
C ALA A 402 3.03 -34.00 27.91
N GLN A 403 3.38 -33.19 28.92
CA GLN A 403 3.82 -33.69 30.22
C GLN A 403 2.76 -34.51 30.95
N GLN A 404 1.52 -34.02 30.99
CA GLN A 404 0.40 -34.69 31.67
C GLN A 404 0.08 -36.06 31.07
N THR A 405 0.23 -36.21 29.76
CA THR A 405 -0.05 -37.44 29.02
C THR A 405 1.17 -38.35 28.85
N GLY A 406 2.37 -37.89 29.23
CA GLY A 406 3.62 -38.60 28.99
C GLY A 406 4.04 -38.67 27.51
N ALA A 407 3.43 -37.85 26.65
CA ALA A 407 3.75 -37.78 25.23
C ALA A 407 5.07 -37.03 24.98
N ASP A 408 5.80 -37.41 23.94
CA ASP A 408 6.98 -36.68 23.48
C ASP A 408 6.58 -35.26 23.02
N GLU A 409 7.29 -34.24 23.51
CA GLU A 409 7.11 -32.84 23.15
C GLU A 409 7.16 -32.60 21.63
N ALA A 410 7.95 -33.39 20.89
CA ALA A 410 8.03 -33.31 19.43
C ALA A 410 6.68 -33.56 18.73
N ARG A 411 5.72 -34.24 19.40
CA ARG A 411 4.37 -34.46 18.86
C ARG A 411 3.53 -33.19 18.77
N ILE A 412 3.88 -32.13 19.52
CA ILE A 412 3.14 -30.86 19.50
C ILE A 412 3.18 -30.23 18.10
N ALA A 413 4.29 -30.35 17.37
CA ALA A 413 4.39 -29.81 16.01
C ALA A 413 3.40 -30.48 15.05
N ARG A 414 3.30 -31.81 15.10
CA ARG A 414 2.30 -32.57 14.32
C ARG A 414 0.88 -32.19 14.71
N LEU A 415 0.61 -32.08 16.01
CA LEU A 415 -0.70 -31.67 16.54
C LEU A 415 -1.15 -30.32 15.97
N LYS A 416 -0.26 -29.32 15.93
CA LYS A 416 -0.57 -27.99 15.34
C LYS A 416 -0.78 -28.05 13.83
N GLY A 417 -0.08 -28.93 13.12
CA GLY A 417 -0.36 -29.23 11.71
C GLY A 417 -1.78 -29.74 11.49
N LEU A 418 -2.28 -30.62 12.37
CA LEU A 418 -3.67 -31.14 12.30
C LEU A 418 -4.71 -30.04 12.55
N PHE A 419 -4.39 -29.02 13.35
CA PHE A 419 -5.28 -27.86 13.50
C PHE A 419 -5.39 -27.04 12.23
N VAL A 420 -4.30 -26.84 11.48
CA VAL A 420 -4.34 -26.18 10.17
C VAL A 420 -5.22 -26.96 9.21
N GLU A 421 -5.14 -28.29 9.22
CA GLU A 421 -6.02 -29.14 8.42
C GLU A 421 -7.49 -29.00 8.84
N ALA A 422 -7.78 -29.02 10.14
CA ALA A 422 -9.13 -28.80 10.68
C ALA A 422 -9.70 -27.44 10.25
N VAL A 423 -8.90 -26.38 10.28
CA VAL A 423 -9.29 -25.04 9.82
C VAL A 423 -9.56 -25.03 8.31
N ALA A 424 -8.69 -25.64 7.51
CA ALA A 424 -8.86 -25.71 6.06
C ALA A 424 -10.13 -26.49 5.65
N GLN A 425 -10.41 -27.60 6.34
CA GLN A 425 -11.65 -28.35 6.13
C GLN A 425 -12.89 -27.53 6.53
N THR A 426 -12.81 -26.79 7.64
CA THR A 426 -13.89 -25.88 8.09
C THR A 426 -14.13 -24.76 7.08
N GLU A 427 -13.06 -24.13 6.58
CA GLU A 427 -13.12 -23.09 5.55
C GLU A 427 -13.86 -23.56 4.31
N SER A 428 -13.48 -24.75 3.82
CA SER A 428 -14.09 -25.36 2.64
C SER A 428 -15.56 -25.72 2.89
N ALA A 429 -15.86 -26.38 4.02
CA ALA A 429 -17.20 -26.84 4.35
C ALA A 429 -18.21 -25.68 4.53
N LEU A 430 -17.77 -24.55 5.05
CA LEU A 430 -18.62 -23.40 5.36
C LEU A 430 -18.48 -22.21 4.38
N GLY A 431 -17.63 -22.33 3.35
CA GLY A 431 -17.40 -21.26 2.37
C GLY A 431 -16.84 -19.97 2.99
N LEU A 432 -15.79 -20.09 3.80
CA LEU A 432 -15.26 -19.00 4.64
C LEU A 432 -14.02 -18.31 4.05
N GLN A 433 -13.83 -18.36 2.73
CA GLN A 433 -12.70 -17.71 2.08
C GLN A 433 -12.63 -16.24 2.47
N ASN A 434 -11.43 -15.78 2.84
CA ASN A 434 -11.16 -14.42 3.34
C ASN A 434 -11.83 -14.04 4.68
N ARG A 435 -12.28 -15.01 5.48
CA ARG A 435 -12.86 -14.78 6.82
C ARG A 435 -12.15 -15.55 7.93
N ILE A 436 -11.33 -16.54 7.58
CA ILE A 436 -10.61 -17.37 8.54
C ILE A 436 -9.42 -16.62 9.15
N GLY A 437 -9.26 -16.79 10.45
CA GLY A 437 -8.05 -16.41 11.18
C GLY A 437 -7.42 -17.57 11.94
N VAL A 438 -6.11 -17.52 12.13
CA VAL A 438 -5.34 -18.44 12.98
C VAL A 438 -4.33 -17.66 13.80
N LEU A 439 -4.12 -18.07 15.06
CA LEU A 439 -2.96 -17.63 15.83
C LEU A 439 -2.03 -18.83 16.04
N ILE A 440 -0.77 -18.72 15.62
CA ILE A 440 0.20 -19.81 15.63
C ILE A 440 1.56 -19.30 16.10
N ASP A 441 2.20 -19.97 17.06
CA ASP A 441 3.58 -19.68 17.49
C ASP A 441 4.60 -20.34 16.58
N ASP A 442 5.85 -19.93 16.71
CA ASP A 442 6.96 -20.46 15.93
C ASP A 442 7.85 -21.45 16.67
N ARG A 443 7.63 -21.66 17.98
CA ARG A 443 8.37 -22.68 18.74
C ARG A 443 7.93 -24.08 18.37
N TYR A 444 6.61 -24.30 18.36
CA TYR A 444 6.02 -25.60 17.99
C TYR A 444 5.24 -25.53 16.68
N GLY A 445 4.84 -24.34 16.24
CA GLY A 445 3.94 -24.17 15.10
C GLY A 445 4.61 -23.74 13.79
N GLN A 446 5.93 -23.83 13.64
CA GLN A 446 6.62 -23.37 12.41
C GLN A 446 6.11 -24.08 11.14
N ASP A 447 5.90 -25.39 11.18
CA ASP A 447 5.32 -26.12 10.04
C ASP A 447 3.85 -25.76 9.79
N ALA A 448 3.10 -25.47 10.86
CA ALA A 448 1.73 -24.99 10.78
C ALA A 448 1.66 -23.58 10.16
N LEU A 449 2.58 -22.68 10.53
CA LEU A 449 2.75 -21.37 9.90
C LEU A 449 3.06 -21.51 8.40
N ASN A 450 3.99 -22.40 8.04
CA ASN A 450 4.34 -22.66 6.65
C ASN A 450 3.12 -23.17 5.85
N ALA A 451 2.33 -24.06 6.44
CA ALA A 451 1.12 -24.61 5.82
C ALA A 451 -0.03 -23.60 5.72
N ALA A 452 -0.11 -22.61 6.62
CA ALA A 452 -1.12 -21.55 6.60
C ALA A 452 -0.78 -20.39 5.64
N THR A 453 0.51 -20.09 5.49
CA THR A 453 1.04 -19.02 4.61
C THR A 453 0.61 -19.24 3.16
N GLY A 454 0.16 -18.19 2.49
CA GLY A 454 -0.31 -18.20 1.10
C GLY A 454 -1.78 -18.59 0.92
N ARG A 455 -2.51 -18.98 1.99
CA ARG A 455 -3.94 -19.32 1.91
C ARG A 455 -4.87 -18.11 1.90
N GLY A 456 -4.34 -16.91 2.16
CA GLY A 456 -5.14 -15.70 2.32
C GLY A 456 -5.86 -15.59 3.66
N TRP A 457 -5.48 -16.41 4.65
CA TRP A 457 -5.96 -16.36 6.03
C TRP A 457 -5.39 -15.16 6.79
N TRP A 458 -6.08 -14.76 7.85
CA TRP A 458 -5.58 -13.79 8.82
C TRP A 458 -4.66 -14.53 9.82
N ILE A 459 -3.34 -14.37 9.72
CA ILE A 459 -2.37 -15.17 10.49
C ILE A 459 -1.71 -14.29 11.54
N GLY A 460 -1.98 -14.51 12.82
CA GLY A 460 -1.25 -13.86 13.90
C GLY A 460 -0.15 -14.76 14.47
N ARG A 461 1.05 -14.19 14.68
CA ARG A 461 2.21 -14.88 15.25
C ARG A 461 2.69 -14.15 16.51
N PRO A 462 2.69 -14.79 17.69
CA PRO A 462 3.05 -14.15 18.95
C PRO A 462 4.53 -13.77 18.99
N VAL A 463 4.85 -12.68 19.69
CA VAL A 463 6.24 -12.26 19.96
C VAL A 463 6.55 -12.21 21.45
N GLU A 464 5.55 -12.11 22.31
CA GLU A 464 5.74 -12.05 23.76
C GLU A 464 6.24 -13.39 24.32
N LEU A 465 7.01 -13.32 25.40
CA LEU A 465 7.23 -14.44 26.30
C LEU A 465 5.95 -14.61 27.16
N PRO A 466 5.31 -15.80 27.18
CA PRO A 466 4.06 -16.00 27.89
C PRO A 466 4.14 -15.60 29.37
N GLY A 467 3.20 -14.76 29.81
CA GLY A 467 3.09 -14.35 31.22
C GLY A 467 4.13 -13.34 31.70
N SER A 468 5.01 -12.84 30.83
CA SER A 468 6.03 -11.85 31.22
C SER A 468 5.42 -10.51 31.67
N VAL A 469 5.85 -10.04 32.86
CA VAL A 469 5.58 -8.71 33.41
C VAL A 469 6.86 -8.25 34.13
N PRO A 470 7.58 -7.22 33.63
CA PRO A 470 7.33 -6.45 32.41
C PRO A 470 7.41 -7.33 31.13
N LEU A 471 6.87 -6.82 30.02
CA LEU A 471 6.85 -7.49 28.73
C LEU A 471 8.27 -7.85 28.28
N VAL A 472 8.47 -9.13 27.97
CA VAL A 472 9.68 -9.66 27.34
C VAL A 472 9.29 -10.35 26.03
N PHE A 473 10.17 -10.33 25.03
CA PHE A 473 9.95 -11.04 23.78
C PHE A 473 10.67 -12.40 23.78
N ASP A 474 10.07 -13.39 23.13
CA ASP A 474 10.51 -14.79 23.18
C ASP A 474 11.90 -15.00 22.57
N HIS A 475 12.22 -14.26 21.50
CA HIS A 475 13.51 -14.31 20.80
C HIS A 475 14.49 -13.20 21.24
N GLY A 476 14.29 -12.66 22.44
CA GLY A 476 15.13 -11.61 23.02
C GLY A 476 14.74 -10.19 22.61
N ARG A 477 15.49 -9.20 23.10
CA ARG A 477 15.12 -7.77 22.99
C ARG A 477 15.21 -7.18 21.59
N SER A 478 15.87 -7.86 20.65
CA SER A 478 16.02 -7.41 19.27
C SER A 478 14.81 -7.84 18.42
N ILE A 479 13.65 -7.23 18.70
CA ILE A 479 12.41 -7.60 18.02
C ILE A 479 12.47 -7.31 16.51
N GLY A 480 13.13 -6.22 16.10
CA GLY A 480 13.31 -5.88 14.69
C GLY A 480 14.02 -6.98 13.89
N THR A 481 15.05 -7.63 14.45
CA THR A 481 15.76 -8.73 13.76
C THR A 481 14.92 -10.00 13.67
N THR A 482 14.01 -10.20 14.63
CA THR A 482 13.10 -11.35 14.65
C THR A 482 12.07 -11.26 13.51
N LEU A 483 11.66 -10.05 13.12
CA LEU A 483 10.64 -9.84 12.09
C LEU A 483 11.18 -9.91 10.66
N ILE A 484 12.49 -9.77 10.44
CA ILE A 484 13.10 -9.79 9.09
C ILE A 484 12.71 -11.04 8.27
N PRO A 485 12.79 -12.27 8.79
CA PRO A 485 12.48 -13.48 8.03
C PRO A 485 10.97 -13.78 7.93
N TRP A 486 10.10 -12.98 8.54
CA TRP A 486 8.66 -13.26 8.55
C TRP A 486 8.01 -12.93 7.19
N PRO A 487 7.09 -13.77 6.70
CA PRO A 487 6.22 -13.39 5.59
C PRO A 487 5.40 -12.14 5.94
N GLN A 488 5.33 -11.19 5.01
CA GLN A 488 4.62 -9.92 5.20
C GLN A 488 3.12 -10.06 5.50
N GLU A 489 2.50 -11.20 5.15
CA GLU A 489 1.10 -11.47 5.48
C GLU A 489 0.88 -11.91 6.94
N HIS A 490 1.96 -12.17 7.70
CA HIS A 490 1.85 -12.48 9.13
C HIS A 490 1.66 -11.19 9.93
N ILE A 491 0.78 -11.27 10.92
CA ILE A 491 0.45 -10.19 11.83
C ILE A 491 1.21 -10.44 13.12
N VAL A 492 1.99 -9.46 13.55
CA VAL A 492 2.69 -9.53 14.82
C VAL A 492 1.68 -9.45 15.93
N LYS A 493 1.52 -10.54 16.68
CA LYS A 493 0.64 -10.59 17.85
C LYS A 493 1.47 -10.36 19.09
N CYS A 494 1.00 -9.47 19.96
CA CYS A 494 1.61 -9.28 21.27
C CYS A 494 0.52 -9.24 22.34
N LEU A 495 0.60 -10.17 23.30
CA LEU A 495 -0.17 -10.09 24.54
C LEU A 495 0.60 -9.29 25.58
N VAL A 496 -0.02 -8.25 26.11
CA VAL A 496 0.53 -7.43 27.19
C VAL A 496 -0.43 -7.39 28.38
N GLN A 497 0.11 -7.65 29.57
CA GLN A 497 -0.58 -7.40 30.82
C GLN A 497 -0.43 -5.93 31.19
N PHE A 498 -1.41 -5.11 30.79
CA PHE A 498 -1.33 -3.66 30.90
C PHE A 498 -2.49 -3.10 31.71
N HIS A 499 -2.18 -2.39 32.79
CA HIS A 499 -3.15 -1.64 33.57
C HIS A 499 -2.72 -0.16 33.70
N PRO A 500 -3.62 0.80 33.44
CA PRO A 500 -3.28 2.24 33.46
C PRO A 500 -2.85 2.75 34.85
N ASP A 501 -3.32 2.08 35.92
CA ASP A 501 -3.05 2.46 37.32
C ASP A 501 -1.89 1.70 37.97
N GLU A 502 -1.09 0.97 37.18
CA GLU A 502 0.15 0.36 37.68
C GLU A 502 1.16 1.42 38.14
N PRO A 503 2.10 1.07 39.05
CA PRO A 503 3.19 1.95 39.43
C PRO A 503 3.91 2.50 38.20
N ILE A 504 4.27 3.78 38.26
CA ILE A 504 4.80 4.52 37.10
C ILE A 504 6.01 3.83 36.47
N GLU A 505 6.90 3.25 37.27
CA GLU A 505 8.11 2.56 36.78
C GLU A 505 7.75 1.33 35.94
N GLN A 506 6.90 0.45 36.46
CA GLN A 506 6.41 -0.73 35.74
C GLN A 506 5.65 -0.34 34.48
N ARG A 507 4.81 0.71 34.56
CA ARG A 507 4.07 1.21 33.39
C ARG A 507 5.00 1.78 32.32
N LEU A 508 6.02 2.55 32.70
CA LEU A 508 7.00 3.10 31.75
C LEU A 508 7.81 1.99 31.09
N GLU A 509 8.16 0.92 31.81
CA GLU A 509 8.86 -0.22 31.22
C GLU A 509 7.98 -0.96 30.21
N GLN A 510 6.71 -1.21 30.53
CA GLN A 510 5.74 -1.78 29.58
C GLN A 510 5.58 -0.90 28.33
N GLU A 511 5.38 0.41 28.52
CA GLU A 511 5.21 1.38 27.42
C GLU A 511 6.45 1.44 26.52
N ALA A 512 7.66 1.34 27.09
CA ALA A 512 8.91 1.30 26.34
C ALA A 512 9.06 0.04 25.47
N GLN A 513 8.69 -1.14 26.00
CA GLN A 513 8.72 -2.39 25.21
C GLN A 513 7.67 -2.38 24.10
N LEU A 514 6.46 -1.89 24.38
CA LEU A 514 5.41 -1.72 23.37
C LEU A 514 5.81 -0.72 22.28
N ARG A 515 6.50 0.37 22.64
CA ARG A 515 7.07 1.32 21.67
C ARG A 515 8.08 0.63 20.76
N ALA A 516 9.03 -0.10 21.33
CA ALA A 516 10.05 -0.82 20.56
C ALA A 516 9.43 -1.84 19.59
N LEU A 517 8.39 -2.57 20.03
CA LEU A 517 7.61 -3.46 19.18
C LEU A 517 6.91 -2.69 18.05
N TYR A 518 6.20 -1.61 18.39
CA TYR A 518 5.48 -0.81 17.41
C TYR A 518 6.44 -0.28 16.34
N ASP A 519 7.57 0.29 16.72
CA ASP A 519 8.56 0.82 15.79
C ASP A 519 9.14 -0.29 14.88
N ALA A 520 9.34 -1.51 15.41
CA ALA A 520 9.75 -2.66 14.62
C ALA A 520 8.67 -3.12 13.62
N THR A 521 7.39 -3.07 13.98
CA THR A 521 6.29 -3.34 13.03
C THR A 521 6.19 -2.26 11.95
N GLN A 522 6.45 -1.00 12.29
CA GLN A 522 6.52 0.09 11.31
C GLN A 522 7.66 -0.13 10.31
N ALA A 523 8.86 -0.48 10.80
CA ALA A 523 10.02 -0.71 9.95
C ALA A 523 9.90 -1.97 9.09
N SER A 524 9.32 -3.04 9.63
CA SER A 524 9.20 -4.32 8.91
C SER A 524 8.00 -4.39 7.97
N GLY A 525 6.99 -3.53 8.13
CA GLY A 525 5.77 -3.54 7.30
C GLY A 525 4.65 -4.46 7.83
N HIS A 526 4.94 -5.34 8.79
CA HIS A 526 3.94 -6.24 9.38
C HIS A 526 2.92 -5.48 10.22
N GLU A 527 1.66 -5.88 10.17
CA GLU A 527 0.61 -5.35 11.05
C GLU A 527 0.82 -5.79 12.50
N LEU A 528 0.27 -5.02 13.44
CA LEU A 528 0.29 -5.30 14.87
C LEU A 528 -1.13 -5.64 15.37
N LEU A 529 -1.26 -6.82 15.95
CA LEU A 529 -2.36 -7.21 16.85
C LEU A 529 -1.90 -7.03 18.28
N LEU A 530 -2.45 -6.04 18.98
CA LEU A 530 -2.19 -5.84 20.40
C LEU A 530 -3.32 -6.42 21.25
N GLU A 531 -2.99 -7.46 22.01
CA GLU A 531 -3.87 -8.12 22.97
C GLU A 531 -3.65 -7.51 24.36
N VAL A 532 -4.62 -6.74 24.85
CA VAL A 532 -4.52 -6.01 26.11
C VAL A 532 -5.36 -6.71 27.16
N ILE A 533 -4.70 -7.22 28.20
CA ILE A 533 -5.35 -7.89 29.33
C ILE A 533 -4.96 -7.16 30.61
N PRO A 534 -5.87 -6.42 31.26
CA PRO A 534 -5.58 -5.83 32.56
C PRO A 534 -5.30 -6.93 33.61
N PRO A 535 -4.13 -6.92 34.28
CA PRO A 535 -3.87 -7.87 35.36
C PRO A 535 -4.88 -7.73 36.51
N LYS A 536 -5.29 -8.89 37.05
CA LYS A 536 -6.25 -8.99 38.16
C LYS A 536 -5.54 -9.01 39.52
N HIS A 537 -4.68 -8.02 39.77
CA HIS A 537 -3.98 -7.89 41.04
C HIS A 537 -4.86 -7.21 42.10
N ALA A 538 -4.78 -7.68 43.35
CA ALA A 538 -5.63 -7.20 44.45
C ALA A 538 -5.47 -5.69 44.76
N HIS A 539 -4.34 -5.09 44.40
CA HIS A 539 -4.05 -3.67 44.62
C HIS A 539 -4.52 -2.76 43.46
N LEU A 540 -5.02 -3.32 42.35
CA LEU A 540 -5.45 -2.56 41.18
C LEU A 540 -6.98 -2.48 41.09
N PRO A 541 -7.54 -1.30 40.76
CA PRO A 541 -8.98 -1.13 40.61
C PRO A 541 -9.51 -1.87 39.37
N GLN A 542 -10.50 -2.75 39.57
CA GLN A 542 -11.17 -3.49 38.48
C GLN A 542 -12.40 -2.72 37.98
N ALA A 543 -12.19 -1.50 37.51
CA ALA A 543 -13.27 -0.65 37.00
C ALA A 543 -13.71 -1.09 35.58
N PRO A 544 -15.01 -0.95 35.21
CA PRO A 544 -15.47 -1.24 33.86
C PRO A 544 -14.76 -0.42 32.77
N ASP A 545 -14.20 0.74 33.08
CA ASP A 545 -13.51 1.58 32.10
C ASP A 545 -12.01 1.25 31.95
N THR A 546 -11.47 0.27 32.67
CA THR A 546 -10.02 -0.01 32.69
C THR A 546 -9.46 -0.31 31.29
N VAL A 547 -10.13 -1.11 30.47
CA VAL A 547 -9.72 -1.40 29.08
C VAL A 547 -9.76 -0.13 28.23
N TYR A 548 -10.83 0.66 28.33
CA TYR A 548 -10.94 1.94 27.62
C TYR A 548 -9.78 2.89 27.98
N ARG A 549 -9.45 3.00 29.28
CA ARG A 549 -8.33 3.84 29.76
C ARG A 549 -6.98 3.32 29.29
N ALA A 550 -6.80 2.00 29.22
CA ALA A 550 -5.60 1.38 28.66
C ALA A 550 -5.42 1.74 27.18
N LEU A 551 -6.44 1.53 26.34
CA LEU A 551 -6.41 1.91 24.92
C LEU A 551 -6.14 3.40 24.73
N LYS A 552 -6.84 4.25 25.49
CA LYS A 552 -6.65 5.70 25.45
C LYS A 552 -5.21 6.08 25.80
N ARG A 553 -4.60 5.42 26.79
CA ARG A 553 -3.20 5.65 27.15
C ARG A 553 -2.25 5.27 26.01
N LEU A 554 -2.45 4.11 25.39
CA LEU A 554 -1.63 3.65 24.27
C LEU A 554 -1.71 4.57 23.06
N TYR A 555 -2.92 5.06 22.72
CA TYR A 555 -3.08 6.09 21.69
C TYR A 555 -2.39 7.40 22.06
N ASN A 556 -2.50 7.86 23.31
CA ASN A 556 -1.87 9.12 23.76
C ASN A 556 -0.34 9.09 23.65
N ILE A 557 0.29 7.92 23.79
CA ILE A 557 1.73 7.80 23.61
C ILE A 557 2.12 7.55 22.15
N GLY A 558 1.15 7.39 21.23
CA GLY A 558 1.37 7.22 19.80
C GLY A 558 1.49 5.76 19.35
N ILE A 559 0.86 4.81 20.03
CA ILE A 559 0.77 3.40 19.60
C ILE A 559 -0.59 3.19 18.96
N TYR A 560 -0.59 2.81 17.69
CA TYR A 560 -1.80 2.69 16.89
C TYR A 560 -1.80 1.33 16.15
N PRO A 561 -2.08 0.23 16.87
CA PRO A 561 -2.05 -1.09 16.27
C PRO A 561 -3.15 -1.20 15.20
N GLU A 562 -2.90 -1.96 14.13
CA GLU A 562 -3.93 -2.22 13.13
C GLU A 562 -5.10 -3.01 13.72
N TRP A 563 -4.84 -3.85 14.72
CA TRP A 563 -5.84 -4.68 15.37
C TRP A 563 -5.73 -4.64 16.90
N TRP A 564 -6.88 -4.66 17.55
CA TRP A 564 -6.98 -4.92 18.99
C TRP A 564 -7.54 -6.32 19.25
N LYS A 565 -7.06 -6.96 20.31
CA LYS A 565 -7.68 -8.18 20.86
C LYS A 565 -8.08 -7.94 22.31
N LEU A 566 -9.38 -7.92 22.58
CA LEU A 566 -9.96 -7.42 23.85
C LEU A 566 -10.89 -8.43 24.49
N GLU A 567 -10.94 -8.39 25.83
CA GLU A 567 -11.81 -9.26 26.62
C GLU A 567 -13.28 -8.95 26.33
N PRO A 568 -14.19 -9.93 26.51
CA PRO A 568 -15.61 -9.66 26.50
C PRO A 568 -15.96 -8.53 27.49
N MET A 569 -16.74 -7.56 27.01
CA MET A 569 -17.20 -6.41 27.76
C MET A 569 -18.68 -6.16 27.46
N ASP A 570 -19.35 -5.40 28.31
CA ASP A 570 -20.76 -5.07 28.11
C ASP A 570 -20.97 -4.12 26.90
N ALA A 571 -22.21 -3.98 26.46
CA ALA A 571 -22.54 -3.17 25.29
C ALA A 571 -22.23 -1.66 25.48
N ALA A 572 -22.20 -1.15 26.71
CA ALA A 572 -21.85 0.25 26.97
C ALA A 572 -20.35 0.48 26.85
N GLN A 573 -19.54 -0.46 27.36
CA GLN A 573 -18.09 -0.46 27.19
C GLN A 573 -17.72 -0.56 25.70
N TRP A 574 -18.39 -1.41 24.92
CA TRP A 574 -18.19 -1.49 23.46
C TRP A 574 -18.42 -0.16 22.75
N ARG A 575 -19.52 0.55 23.07
CA ARG A 575 -19.79 1.87 22.51
C ARG A 575 -18.68 2.88 22.82
N ASN A 576 -18.11 2.82 24.02
CA ASN A 576 -17.00 3.70 24.41
C ASN A 576 -15.72 3.37 23.64
N VAL A 577 -15.41 2.09 23.43
CA VAL A 577 -14.26 1.64 22.63
C VAL A 577 -14.45 2.03 21.16
N ASP A 578 -15.62 1.82 20.58
CA ASP A 578 -15.95 2.20 19.21
C ASP A 578 -15.77 3.71 19.00
N ALA A 579 -16.28 4.53 19.92
CA ALA A 579 -16.14 5.99 19.87
C ALA A 579 -14.67 6.42 19.97
N LEU A 580 -13.90 5.79 20.87
CA LEU A 580 -12.47 6.07 21.02
C LEU A 580 -11.68 5.74 19.75
N ILE A 581 -11.93 4.57 19.15
CA ILE A 581 -11.24 4.16 17.92
C ILE A 581 -11.62 5.09 16.77
N ALA A 582 -12.91 5.44 16.62
CA ALA A 582 -13.35 6.38 15.59
C ALA A 582 -12.71 7.78 15.74
N GLU A 583 -12.54 8.25 16.98
CA GLU A 583 -11.89 9.53 17.26
C GLU A 583 -10.37 9.48 17.02
N ARG A 584 -9.69 8.44 17.50
CA ARG A 584 -8.22 8.38 17.58
C ARG A 584 -7.57 7.74 16.36
N ASP A 585 -8.25 6.79 15.74
CA ASP A 585 -7.68 5.96 14.68
C ASP A 585 -8.74 5.44 13.70
N PRO A 586 -9.20 6.30 12.76
CA PRO A 586 -10.15 5.87 11.73
C PRO A 586 -9.58 4.81 10.76
N TYR A 587 -8.29 4.48 10.86
CA TYR A 587 -7.63 3.47 10.04
C TYR A 587 -7.43 2.12 10.75
N CYS A 588 -7.84 2.01 12.03
CA CYS A 588 -7.85 0.73 12.75
C CYS A 588 -8.72 -0.27 11.97
N ARG A 589 -8.23 -1.50 11.81
CA ARG A 589 -8.94 -2.54 11.05
C ARG A 589 -10.06 -3.17 11.84
N GLY A 590 -9.91 -3.25 13.16
CA GLY A 590 -10.98 -3.65 14.06
C GLY A 590 -10.48 -4.32 15.33
N VAL A 591 -11.45 -4.89 16.03
CA VAL A 591 -11.25 -5.61 17.29
C VAL A 591 -11.65 -7.07 17.09
N VAL A 592 -10.86 -8.00 17.61
CA VAL A 592 -11.25 -9.42 17.75
C VAL A 592 -11.43 -9.77 19.22
N LEU A 593 -12.48 -10.52 19.54
CA LEU A 593 -12.75 -11.00 20.90
C LEU A 593 -11.80 -12.12 21.29
N LEU A 594 -11.30 -12.13 22.52
CA LEU A 594 -10.62 -13.30 23.07
C LEU A 594 -11.55 -14.18 23.91
N GLY A 595 -11.22 -15.48 23.96
CA GLY A 595 -12.07 -16.46 24.61
C GLY A 595 -11.81 -16.74 26.10
N LEU A 596 -10.66 -16.35 26.67
CA LEU A 596 -10.32 -16.53 28.11
C LEU A 596 -10.50 -17.95 28.70
N SER A 597 -10.52 -19.02 27.90
CA SER A 597 -10.95 -20.37 28.36
C SER A 597 -12.39 -20.45 28.86
N ALA A 598 -13.23 -19.49 28.49
CA ALA A 598 -14.63 -19.51 28.81
C ALA A 598 -15.34 -20.69 28.13
N ALA A 599 -16.38 -21.20 28.78
CA ALA A 599 -17.30 -22.16 28.19
C ALA A 599 -18.03 -21.53 26.99
N VAL A 600 -18.56 -22.35 26.08
CA VAL A 600 -19.25 -21.85 24.87
C VAL A 600 -20.40 -20.92 25.25
N GLU A 601 -21.14 -21.23 26.31
CA GLU A 601 -22.27 -20.43 26.79
C GLU A 601 -21.86 -19.02 27.26
N GLN A 602 -20.68 -18.91 27.86
CA GLN A 602 -20.12 -17.62 28.29
C GLN A 602 -19.60 -16.80 27.10
N LEU A 603 -19.05 -17.47 26.07
CA LEU A 603 -18.66 -16.83 24.83
C LEU A 603 -19.87 -16.26 24.08
N ASP A 604 -21.01 -16.96 24.11
CA ASP A 604 -22.26 -16.50 23.50
C ASP A 604 -22.75 -15.17 24.10
N GLU A 605 -22.56 -14.97 25.41
CA GLU A 605 -22.87 -13.69 26.06
C GLU A 605 -21.94 -12.58 25.59
N GLY A 606 -20.64 -12.86 25.50
CA GLY A 606 -19.66 -11.93 24.95
C GLY A 606 -19.96 -11.56 23.48
N PHE A 607 -20.36 -12.53 22.66
CA PHE A 607 -20.76 -12.31 21.27
C PHE A 607 -22.02 -11.46 21.17
N ARG A 608 -23.02 -11.69 22.04
CA ARG A 608 -24.23 -10.84 22.10
C ARG A 608 -23.90 -9.40 22.49
N ALA A 609 -23.05 -9.19 23.49
CA ALA A 609 -22.67 -7.85 23.93
C ALA A 609 -21.88 -7.08 22.84
N ALA A 610 -21.05 -7.78 22.07
CA ALA A 610 -20.28 -7.20 20.96
C ALA A 610 -21.06 -7.08 19.63
N ALA A 611 -22.25 -7.67 19.52
CA ALA A 611 -22.97 -7.78 18.25
C ALA A 611 -23.30 -6.42 17.59
N GLN A 612 -23.45 -5.38 18.41
CA GLN A 612 -23.72 -4.00 17.96
C GLN A 612 -22.45 -3.15 17.81
N SER A 613 -21.27 -3.68 18.15
CA SER A 613 -20.03 -2.94 18.00
C SER A 613 -19.71 -2.70 16.52
N ALA A 614 -19.33 -1.46 16.21
CA ALA A 614 -18.91 -1.04 14.89
C ALA A 614 -17.48 -1.51 14.55
N THR A 615 -16.64 -1.73 15.56
CA THR A 615 -15.23 -2.11 15.39
C THR A 615 -14.97 -3.60 15.62
N CYS A 616 -15.81 -4.31 16.38
CA CYS A 616 -15.64 -5.74 16.59
C CYS A 616 -15.92 -6.51 15.29
N ARG A 617 -14.92 -7.20 14.76
CA ARG A 617 -14.97 -7.95 13.49
C ARG A 617 -15.04 -9.46 13.68
N GLY A 618 -14.88 -9.97 14.90
CA GLY A 618 -14.86 -11.41 15.09
C GLY A 618 -14.24 -11.84 16.40
N PHE A 619 -13.74 -13.06 16.42
CA PHE A 619 -13.16 -13.67 17.62
C PHE A 619 -11.89 -14.44 17.28
N THR A 620 -11.05 -14.65 18.28
CA THR A 620 -9.91 -15.57 18.26
C THR A 620 -9.96 -16.41 19.53
N VAL A 621 -10.44 -17.66 19.42
CA VAL A 621 -10.66 -18.56 20.57
C VAL A 621 -9.69 -19.73 20.46
N GLY A 622 -9.11 -20.13 21.60
CA GLY A 622 -8.08 -21.18 21.64
C GLY A 622 -8.46 -22.37 22.50
N ARG A 623 -8.13 -22.32 23.79
CA ARG A 623 -8.26 -23.45 24.74
C ARG A 623 -9.63 -24.14 24.71
N THR A 624 -10.72 -23.39 24.55
CA THR A 624 -12.08 -23.96 24.41
C THR A 624 -12.21 -24.94 23.25
N ILE A 625 -11.45 -24.73 22.16
CA ILE A 625 -11.46 -25.59 20.97
C ILE A 625 -10.48 -26.76 21.12
N PHE A 626 -9.24 -26.49 21.53
CA PHE A 626 -8.17 -27.49 21.41
C PHE A 626 -7.92 -28.34 22.66
N HIS A 627 -8.26 -27.88 23.87
CA HIS A 627 -7.67 -28.46 25.09
C HIS A 627 -8.00 -29.95 25.29
N GLU A 628 -9.29 -30.31 25.33
CA GLU A 628 -9.71 -31.71 25.51
C GLU A 628 -9.29 -32.60 24.32
N PRO A 629 -9.52 -32.22 23.04
CA PRO A 629 -9.12 -33.06 21.92
C PRO A 629 -7.59 -33.29 21.87
N SER A 630 -6.80 -32.26 22.21
CA SER A 630 -5.34 -32.36 22.27
C SER A 630 -4.88 -33.34 23.34
N HIS A 631 -5.49 -33.28 24.53
CA HIS A 631 -5.19 -34.20 25.62
C HIS A 631 -5.42 -35.65 25.18
N ALA A 632 -6.60 -35.96 24.64
CA ALA A 632 -6.95 -37.31 24.19
C ALA A 632 -6.01 -37.81 23.08
N TRP A 633 -5.65 -36.96 22.12
CA TRP A 633 -4.73 -37.33 21.03
C TRP A 633 -3.30 -37.55 21.51
N LEU A 634 -2.81 -36.72 22.43
CA LEU A 634 -1.48 -36.90 23.04
C LEU A 634 -1.43 -38.17 23.90
N ALA A 635 -2.49 -38.47 24.64
CA ALA A 635 -2.65 -39.72 25.39
C ALA A 635 -2.78 -40.97 24.51
N GLY A 636 -2.96 -40.82 23.19
CA GLY A 636 -3.12 -41.93 22.24
C GLY A 636 -4.51 -42.56 22.25
N GLU A 637 -5.51 -41.88 22.83
CA GLU A 637 -6.89 -42.34 22.94
C GLU A 637 -7.67 -42.15 21.62
N ILE A 638 -7.26 -41.16 20.81
CA ILE A 638 -7.86 -40.84 19.52
C ILE A 638 -6.78 -40.65 18.44
N GLY A 639 -7.15 -40.94 17.18
CA GLY A 639 -6.30 -40.69 16.01
C GLY A 639 -6.50 -39.30 15.39
N ASP A 640 -5.77 -39.03 14.31
CA ASP A 640 -5.75 -37.73 13.61
C ASP A 640 -7.16 -37.31 13.12
N ASP A 641 -7.92 -38.22 12.51
CA ASP A 641 -9.26 -37.92 11.96
C ASP A 641 -10.26 -37.50 13.05
N GLU A 642 -10.24 -38.20 14.19
CA GLU A 642 -11.14 -37.91 15.32
C GLU A 642 -10.76 -36.60 16.01
N LEU A 643 -9.46 -36.30 16.13
CA LEU A 643 -8.98 -35.01 16.62
C LEU A 643 -9.51 -33.88 15.73
N ILE A 644 -9.32 -34.00 14.41
CA ILE A 644 -9.81 -33.02 13.43
C ILE A 644 -11.32 -32.85 13.57
N ALA A 645 -12.09 -33.94 13.63
CA ALA A 645 -13.54 -33.89 13.74
C ALA A 645 -14.02 -33.16 15.02
N ARG A 646 -13.39 -33.41 16.17
CA ARG A 646 -13.74 -32.74 17.43
C ARG A 646 -13.40 -31.26 17.42
N VAL A 647 -12.21 -30.90 16.96
CA VAL A 647 -11.76 -29.50 16.82
C VAL A 647 -12.71 -28.73 15.90
N ARG A 648 -13.02 -29.30 14.73
CA ARG A 648 -13.94 -28.71 13.76
C ARG A 648 -15.31 -28.49 14.36
N ARG A 649 -15.89 -29.50 15.02
CA ARG A 649 -17.22 -29.39 15.64
C ARG A 649 -17.32 -28.19 16.58
N THR A 650 -16.35 -28.02 17.47
CA THR A 650 -16.35 -26.91 18.42
C THR A 650 -16.13 -25.58 17.71
N PHE A 651 -15.22 -25.51 16.74
CA PHE A 651 -14.95 -24.29 16.00
C PHE A 651 -16.16 -23.85 15.14
N GLU A 652 -16.77 -24.77 14.42
CA GLU A 652 -17.99 -24.57 13.63
C GLU A 652 -19.17 -24.12 14.51
N THR A 653 -19.29 -24.66 15.74
CA THR A 653 -20.28 -24.22 16.73
C THR A 653 -20.08 -22.75 17.13
N LEU A 654 -18.84 -22.34 17.41
CA LEU A 654 -18.53 -20.95 17.74
C LEU A 654 -18.79 -20.00 16.57
N ILE A 655 -18.47 -20.42 15.34
CA ILE A 655 -18.79 -19.67 14.12
C ILE A 655 -20.30 -19.48 13.98
N ALA A 656 -21.08 -20.54 14.19
CA ALA A 656 -22.54 -20.48 14.12
C ALA A 656 -23.12 -19.52 15.17
N SER A 657 -22.62 -19.58 16.40
CA SER A 657 -23.03 -18.67 17.47
C SER A 657 -22.72 -17.20 17.14
N TRP A 658 -21.48 -16.90 16.76
CA TRP A 658 -21.06 -15.55 16.37
C TRP A 658 -21.94 -14.97 15.25
N ARG A 659 -22.27 -15.76 14.24
CA ARG A 659 -23.12 -15.31 13.13
C ARG A 659 -24.58 -15.14 13.53
N ALA A 660 -25.11 -16.02 14.38
CA ALA A 660 -26.47 -15.93 14.87
C ALA A 660 -26.71 -14.61 15.65
N THR A 661 -25.76 -14.21 16.50
CA THR A 661 -25.89 -12.96 17.28
C THR A 661 -25.86 -11.71 16.40
N ARG A 662 -25.00 -11.67 15.38
CA ARG A 662 -24.96 -10.54 14.43
C ARG A 662 -26.15 -10.50 13.48
N GLY A 663 -26.63 -11.66 13.01
CA GLY A 663 -27.81 -11.76 12.16
C GLY A 663 -29.07 -11.26 12.87
N ALA A 664 -29.26 -11.62 14.15
CA ALA A 664 -30.36 -11.12 14.97
C ALA A 664 -30.31 -9.60 15.18
N SER A 665 -29.11 -9.05 15.39
CA SER A 665 -28.90 -7.59 15.52
C SER A 665 -29.25 -6.84 14.23
N ALA A 666 -28.85 -7.35 13.06
CA ALA A 666 -29.19 -6.76 11.76
C ALA A 666 -30.70 -6.79 11.46
N ALA A 667 -31.39 -7.86 11.87
CA ALA A 667 -32.85 -7.96 11.77
C ALA A 667 -33.58 -7.01 12.74
N GLN A 668 -33.06 -6.79 13.95
CA GLN A 668 -33.62 -5.82 14.90
C GLN A 668 -33.40 -4.36 14.47
N ALA A 669 -32.26 -4.04 13.84
CA ALA A 669 -31.97 -2.70 13.33
C ALA A 669 -32.79 -2.33 12.07
N SER A 670 -33.38 -3.32 11.38
CA SER A 670 -34.21 -3.13 10.18
C SER A 670 -35.71 -3.19 10.45
N ALA A 671 -36.13 -3.46 11.70
CA ALA A 671 -37.53 -3.40 12.09
C ALA A 671 -37.96 -1.93 12.27
N PRO A 672 -39.10 -1.48 11.69
CA PRO A 672 -39.62 -0.14 11.93
C PRO A 672 -39.95 0.05 13.41
N ASN A 673 -39.47 1.14 14.01
CA ASN A 673 -39.88 1.58 15.35
C ASN A 673 -41.37 1.98 15.33
N ASP A 674 -42.29 1.03 15.51
CA ASP A 674 -43.67 1.33 15.90
C ASP A 674 -43.72 1.53 17.42
N VAL A 675 -43.51 2.77 17.85
CA VAL A 675 -43.80 3.22 19.22
C VAL A 675 -44.57 4.54 19.16
N HIS A 676 -45.90 4.44 19.15
CA HIS A 676 -46.84 5.13 20.06
C HIS A 676 -48.21 5.35 19.41
N GLN A 677 -49.21 4.59 19.84
CA GLN A 677 -50.54 5.13 20.18
C GLN A 677 -51.35 4.08 20.94
N GLU A 678 -51.33 4.15 22.28
CA GLU A 678 -52.42 3.63 23.10
C GLU A 678 -52.43 4.36 24.45
N GLN A 679 -53.25 5.41 24.53
CA GLN A 679 -53.88 5.88 25.77
C GLN A 679 -55.08 6.77 25.40
N ALA A 680 -56.25 6.13 25.25
CA ALA A 680 -57.57 6.73 25.43
C ALA A 680 -58.62 5.61 25.58
N ALA A 681 -58.80 5.12 26.80
CA ALA A 681 -60.05 4.61 27.34
C ALA A 681 -60.02 4.75 28.86
#